data_AF-A0A5J9SXK4-F1
#
_entry.id   AF-A0A5J9SXK4-F1
#
_cell.length_a   1.000
_cell.length_b   1.000
_cell.length_c   1.000
_cell.angle_alpha   90.00
_cell.angle_beta   90.00
_cell.angle_gamma   90.00
#
_symmetry.space_group_name_H-M   'P 1'
#
loop_
_entity.id
_entity.type
_entity.pdbx_description
1 polymer ?
#
loop_
_entity_poly.entity_id
_entity_poly.type
_entity_poly.pdbx_seq_one_letter_code
_entity_poly.pdbx_strand_id
1 'polypeptide(L)'
;MDGFYLSCKYTDKGVSRPFHTNVEVLNISLLKGQARMLNHISSSCYNTTTMKMDDTDWHLNFTNTPYRFSDTDNKFTVIGCQALAYIADEDNTGKYMSGCVAMCRRGDSYATSPEFNNTNHGRAPLVVDWAIGHNKTCKEARTDPDTYACVSSNSDCFDSPSGKGYICNCSRGYEGNPYLQDGCKDIDECKDQTNSTCSVNANCINTPGGFECVCPPQYPIGSPSNGTCQRDQALSSKAKIAIGISVSVLVGLILFLGTEWIKHKRRIARQDHMRKINKCFELNGGQLLLEMMKVECNISFKLYSREEIKLATNNFNDSEIIGQGGQGIVYRGHNLDPDNNLVAVKRCKGIDESRRVDFVKELLIISRVNHDNIVKLLGCSLQFDVPVLVYEYVPNKTLQCLIHSQDNNYTRTLDIRLKIATKSAQALAYLHSLNHPILHGDVKSANILLGPDLSAKVSDFGCSMIGSTDENVPVVKGTLGYLDPEYLLNFELTDKSDVYSFGVVLLELLTRKKAISKEKESLASVFQEAVKKGKLYELVDSEIMDDQENMDVVHQLAELAGRCLIMAGEHRPTMKEVAKELRLLDGVIQQRPGALSHSDRPIIVPGRSITNTAEYYSGGETTDYYSLRKKAVMSIEVAR
;
A
#
# COMPACT_ATOMS: atom_id res chain seq x y z
N MET A 1 33.56 21.57 -7.51
CA MET A 1 32.60 20.91 -8.42
C MET A 1 31.40 21.82 -8.57
N ASP A 2 30.94 22.01 -9.80
CA ASP A 2 29.80 22.88 -10.06
C ASP A 2 28.52 22.36 -9.41
N GLY A 3 27.72 23.28 -8.86
CA GLY A 3 26.46 22.96 -8.16
C GLY A 3 26.56 22.72 -6.65
N PHE A 4 27.77 22.58 -6.07
CA PHE A 4 27.97 22.43 -4.60
C PHE A 4 28.42 23.73 -3.90
N TYR A 5 28.38 24.87 -4.59
CA TYR A 5 28.82 26.13 -4.01
C TYR A 5 27.94 26.55 -2.84
N LEU A 6 28.58 26.82 -1.70
CA LEU A 6 27.97 27.37 -0.50
C LEU A 6 28.58 28.75 -0.23
N SER A 7 27.72 29.71 0.09
CA SER A 7 28.12 31.04 0.57
C SER A 7 28.11 31.07 2.09
N CYS A 8 29.18 31.57 2.71
CA CYS A 8 29.21 31.78 4.16
C CYS A 8 28.77 33.20 4.48
N LYS A 9 27.66 33.35 5.24
CA LYS A 9 27.13 34.65 5.67
C LYS A 9 27.29 34.79 7.18
N TYR A 10 27.71 35.97 7.65
CA TYR A 10 27.73 36.29 9.07
C TYR A 10 26.31 36.54 9.56
N THR A 11 25.93 35.88 10.65
CA THR A 11 24.68 36.16 11.36
C THR A 11 24.87 37.34 12.31
N ASP A 12 23.76 37.95 12.76
CA ASP A 12 23.74 39.07 13.71
C ASP A 12 24.44 38.77 15.05
N LYS A 13 24.74 37.49 15.32
CA LYS A 13 25.46 37.00 16.50
C LYS A 13 26.96 36.73 16.25
N GLY A 14 27.50 37.14 15.10
CA GLY A 14 28.92 36.94 14.75
C GLY A 14 29.31 35.52 14.34
N VAL A 15 28.34 34.60 14.23
CA VAL A 15 28.58 33.22 13.80
C VAL A 15 28.42 33.14 12.28
N SER A 16 29.44 32.63 11.59
CA SER A 16 29.40 32.35 10.16
C SER A 16 28.59 31.08 9.89
N ARG A 17 27.62 31.15 8.98
CA ARG A 17 26.76 30.02 8.61
C ARG A 17 26.77 29.78 7.10
N PRO A 18 26.72 28.51 6.65
CA PRO A 18 26.73 28.19 5.23
C PRO A 18 25.31 28.29 4.63
N PHE A 19 25.24 28.78 3.39
CA PHE A 19 24.01 28.95 2.64
C PHE A 19 24.18 28.43 1.22
N HIS A 20 23.22 27.66 0.74
CA HIS A 20 23.03 27.46 -0.69
C HIS A 20 22.00 28.49 -1.16
N THR A 21 22.41 29.38 -2.07
CA THR A 21 21.62 30.56 -2.48
C THR A 21 21.11 31.38 -1.27
N ASN A 22 19.83 31.26 -0.93
CA ASN A 22 19.16 31.95 0.18
C ASN A 22 18.71 31.00 1.31
N VAL A 23 19.09 29.73 1.23
CA VAL A 23 18.69 28.69 2.19
C VAL A 23 19.89 28.28 3.04
N GLU A 24 19.73 28.36 4.36
CA GLU A 24 20.78 27.96 5.31
C GLU A 24 20.98 26.44 5.25
N VAL A 25 22.24 26.01 5.21
CA VAL A 25 22.60 24.59 5.28
C VAL A 25 22.93 24.26 6.73
N LEU A 26 22.16 23.36 7.33
CA LEU A 26 22.28 22.97 8.73
C LEU A 26 23.29 21.85 8.93
N ASN A 27 23.34 20.89 8.00
CA ASN A 27 24.24 19.73 8.08
C ASN A 27 24.48 19.13 6.70
N ILE A 28 25.64 18.50 6.49
CA ILE A 28 26.05 17.80 5.28
C ILE A 28 26.58 16.42 5.68
N SER A 29 25.99 15.36 5.13
CA SER A 29 26.43 13.98 5.29
C SER A 29 27.00 13.46 3.97
N LEU A 30 28.34 13.43 3.88
CA LEU A 30 29.02 12.90 2.69
C LEU A 30 28.73 11.41 2.47
N LEU A 31 28.69 10.63 3.56
CA LEU A 31 28.41 9.20 3.54
C LEU A 31 27.04 8.87 2.93
N LYS A 32 26.03 9.66 3.27
CA LYS A 32 24.66 9.45 2.79
C LYS A 32 24.37 10.17 1.48
N GLY A 33 25.22 11.12 1.08
CA GLY A 33 24.94 12.00 -0.04
C GLY A 33 23.81 12.99 0.25
N GLN A 34 23.73 13.52 1.48
CA GLN A 34 22.58 14.32 1.95
C GLN A 34 22.98 15.66 2.55
N ALA A 35 22.17 16.70 2.30
CA ALA A 35 22.24 17.97 3.00
C ALA A 35 20.91 18.28 3.68
N ARG A 36 20.99 18.77 4.93
CA ARG A 36 19.84 19.28 5.66
C ARG A 36 19.82 20.79 5.53
N MET A 37 18.74 21.33 4.98
CA MET A 37 18.59 22.74 4.64
C MET A 37 17.39 23.35 5.38
N LEU A 38 17.46 24.61 5.76
CA LEU A 38 16.41 25.30 6.50
C LEU A 38 15.41 25.96 5.54
N ASN A 39 14.39 25.21 5.13
CA ASN A 39 13.39 25.62 4.15
C ASN A 39 12.37 26.61 4.73
N HIS A 40 11.84 27.52 3.93
CA HIS A 40 10.76 28.40 4.35
C HIS A 40 9.39 27.71 4.26
N ILE A 41 8.51 28.03 5.19
CA ILE A 41 7.14 27.51 5.26
C ILE A 41 6.23 28.46 4.47
N SER A 42 5.50 27.92 3.49
CA SER A 42 4.44 28.67 2.82
C SER A 42 3.23 28.83 3.73
N SER A 43 2.56 29.97 3.67
CA SER A 43 1.41 30.26 4.52
C SER A 43 0.33 31.02 3.76
N SER A 44 -0.92 30.83 4.16
CA SER A 44 -2.08 31.56 3.67
C SER A 44 -2.93 31.90 4.89
N CYS A 45 -2.81 33.14 5.37
CA CYS A 45 -3.36 33.56 6.65
C CYS A 45 -4.42 34.65 6.45
N TYR A 46 -5.60 34.49 7.06
CA TYR A 46 -6.63 35.52 6.99
C TYR A 46 -6.26 36.72 7.85
N ASN A 47 -6.15 37.89 7.23
CA ASN A 47 -5.90 39.15 7.90
C ASN A 47 -7.23 39.83 8.22
N THR A 48 -7.57 39.87 9.52
CA THR A 48 -8.83 40.43 10.01
C THR A 48 -8.95 41.94 9.80
N THR A 49 -7.83 42.65 9.67
CA THR A 49 -7.80 44.11 9.49
C THR A 49 -8.03 44.48 8.03
N THR A 50 -7.39 43.77 7.10
CA THR A 50 -7.55 44.01 5.65
C THR A 50 -8.72 43.23 5.05
N MET A 51 -9.30 42.28 5.79
CA MET A 51 -10.33 41.33 5.36
C MET A 51 -9.92 40.53 4.11
N LYS A 52 -8.61 40.24 3.98
CA LYS A 52 -8.03 39.49 2.86
C LYS A 52 -7.15 38.36 3.37
N MET A 53 -6.89 37.39 2.50
CA MET A 53 -5.83 36.40 2.74
C MET A 53 -4.48 37.05 2.43
N ASP A 54 -3.54 36.90 3.36
CA ASP A 54 -2.14 37.23 3.19
C ASP A 54 -1.40 35.92 2.88
N ASP A 55 -1.00 35.76 1.62
CA ASP A 55 -0.34 34.57 1.10
C ASP A 55 1.18 34.78 1.02
N THR A 56 1.95 33.80 1.47
CA THR A 56 3.40 33.75 1.32
C THR A 56 3.81 32.44 0.68
N ASP A 57 4.12 32.50 -0.60
CA ASP A 57 4.65 31.36 -1.35
C ASP A 57 6.16 31.28 -1.25
N TRP A 58 6.68 30.05 -1.29
CA TRP A 58 8.10 29.78 -1.26
C TRP A 58 8.48 28.84 -2.39
N HIS A 59 9.52 29.21 -3.14
CA HIS A 59 10.03 28.43 -4.26
C HIS A 59 11.50 28.12 -4.03
N LEU A 60 11.88 26.88 -4.34
CA LEU A 60 13.25 26.40 -4.25
C LEU A 60 13.63 25.75 -5.57
N ASN A 61 14.63 26.33 -6.24
CA ASN A 61 15.06 25.87 -7.55
C ASN A 61 16.41 25.14 -7.45
N PHE A 62 16.39 23.84 -7.69
CA PHE A 62 17.58 22.97 -7.77
C PHE A 62 17.91 22.56 -9.21
N THR A 63 17.28 23.18 -10.21
CA THR A 63 17.57 22.92 -11.62
C THR A 63 19.05 23.15 -11.90
N ASN A 64 19.68 22.22 -12.63
CA ASN A 64 21.12 22.23 -12.93
C ASN A 64 22.03 22.13 -11.69
N THR A 65 21.49 21.72 -10.55
CA THR A 65 22.28 21.34 -9.37
C THR A 65 22.20 19.83 -9.16
N PRO A 66 23.17 19.22 -8.47
CA PRO A 66 23.12 17.80 -8.16
C PRO A 66 22.07 17.45 -7.09
N TYR A 67 21.43 18.45 -6.46
CA TYR A 67 20.45 18.25 -5.40
C TYR A 67 19.08 17.84 -5.92
N ARG A 68 18.39 17.00 -5.15
CA ARG A 68 16.97 16.64 -5.30
C ARG A 68 16.31 16.46 -3.93
N PHE A 69 15.00 16.65 -3.85
CA PHE A 69 14.27 16.39 -2.60
C PHE A 69 14.36 14.91 -2.24
N SER A 70 14.72 14.60 -0.99
CA SER A 70 14.66 13.22 -0.48
C SER A 70 13.21 12.77 -0.36
N ASP A 71 12.88 11.63 -0.93
CA ASP A 71 11.56 11.00 -0.87
C ASP A 71 11.36 10.18 0.42
N THR A 72 12.45 9.78 1.08
CA THR A 72 12.42 8.98 2.33
C THR A 72 12.49 9.82 3.60
N ASP A 73 13.21 10.96 3.56
CA ASP A 73 13.51 11.75 4.77
C ASP A 73 12.65 13.02 4.91
N ASN A 74 11.79 13.31 3.93
CA ASN A 74 10.86 14.44 3.99
C ASN A 74 9.40 14.00 4.14
N LYS A 75 8.59 14.91 4.71
CA LYS A 75 7.14 14.79 4.74
C LYS A 75 6.50 16.13 4.43
N PHE A 76 5.55 16.13 3.50
CA PHE A 76 4.70 17.29 3.25
C PHE A 76 3.59 17.34 4.30
N THR A 77 3.44 18.48 4.99
CA THR A 77 2.49 18.65 6.10
C THR A 77 1.73 19.94 5.92
N VAL A 78 0.41 19.89 6.09
CA VAL A 78 -0.48 21.06 6.05
C VAL A 78 -1.10 21.24 7.42
N ILE A 79 -1.01 22.46 7.95
CA ILE A 79 -1.54 22.83 9.25
C ILE A 79 -2.53 23.97 9.02
N GLY A 80 -3.78 23.77 9.42
CA GLY A 80 -4.84 24.76 9.24
C GLY A 80 -6.22 24.13 9.35
N CYS A 81 -7.23 24.95 9.11
CA CYS A 81 -8.63 24.58 9.14
C CYS A 81 -9.23 24.95 7.79
N GLN A 82 -9.81 23.97 7.08
CA GLN A 82 -10.24 24.11 5.68
C GLN A 82 -9.09 24.59 4.77
N ALA A 83 -7.87 24.09 5.03
CA ALA A 83 -6.68 24.48 4.29
C ALA A 83 -6.34 23.41 3.24
N LEU A 84 -6.08 23.86 2.00
CA LEU A 84 -5.52 23.06 0.93
C LEU A 84 -4.13 23.62 0.63
N ALA A 85 -3.11 22.76 0.61
CA ALA A 85 -1.82 23.14 0.08
C ALA A 85 -1.31 22.06 -0.88
N TYR A 86 -0.54 22.50 -1.87
CA TYR A 86 0.04 21.64 -2.88
C TYR A 86 1.48 22.06 -3.16
N ILE A 87 2.27 21.09 -3.61
CA ILE A 87 3.57 21.25 -4.23
C ILE A 87 3.42 20.95 -5.71
N ALA A 88 3.97 21.81 -6.55
CA ALA A 88 3.89 21.67 -7.99
C ALA A 88 5.22 22.08 -8.64
N ASP A 89 5.40 21.64 -9.88
CA ASP A 89 6.44 22.17 -10.76
C ASP A 89 6.21 23.66 -11.09
N GLU A 90 7.28 24.35 -11.52
CA GLU A 90 7.33 25.80 -11.75
C GLU A 90 6.26 26.30 -12.74
N ASP A 91 5.83 25.44 -13.66
CA ASP A 91 4.85 25.79 -14.68
C ASP A 91 3.39 25.53 -14.26
N ASN A 92 3.14 24.86 -13.12
CA ASN A 92 1.81 24.35 -12.72
C ASN A 92 1.11 23.53 -13.83
N THR A 93 1.87 23.01 -14.81
CA THR A 93 1.34 22.35 -16.01
C THR A 93 1.28 20.83 -15.88
N GLY A 94 1.67 20.28 -14.72
CA GLY A 94 1.23 18.94 -14.29
C GLY A 94 2.17 17.77 -14.61
N LYS A 95 3.50 17.97 -14.66
CA LYS A 95 4.43 16.81 -14.66
C LYS A 95 4.55 16.21 -13.27
N TYR A 96 4.48 17.03 -12.23
CA TYR A 96 4.40 16.58 -10.85
C TYR A 96 3.59 17.57 -10.00
N MET A 97 2.50 17.08 -9.41
CA MET A 97 1.71 17.82 -8.43
C MET A 97 1.29 16.88 -7.31
N SER A 98 1.45 17.31 -6.07
CA SER A 98 1.00 16.59 -4.88
C SER A 98 0.48 17.58 -3.86
N GLY A 99 -0.38 17.15 -2.94
CA GLY A 99 -0.97 18.07 -1.97
C GLY A 99 -1.57 17.37 -0.77
N CYS A 100 -1.99 18.17 0.19
CA CYS A 100 -2.62 17.73 1.42
C CYS A 100 -3.74 18.72 1.79
N VAL A 101 -4.79 18.18 2.39
CA VAL A 101 -5.92 18.98 2.90
C VAL A 101 -5.98 18.81 4.41
N ALA A 102 -6.07 19.92 5.13
CA ALA A 102 -6.37 19.96 6.55
C ALA A 102 -7.82 20.41 6.75
N MET A 103 -8.63 19.55 7.36
CA MET A 103 -10.05 19.80 7.65
C MET A 103 -10.29 19.85 9.16
N CYS A 104 -11.33 20.58 9.53
CA CYS A 104 -11.73 20.87 10.91
C CYS A 104 -13.27 20.84 10.97
N ARG A 105 -13.83 20.45 12.10
CA ARG A 105 -15.28 20.38 12.36
C ARG A 105 -15.77 21.65 13.05
N ARG A 106 -17.08 21.87 12.96
CA ARG A 106 -17.76 22.98 13.64
C ARG A 106 -17.67 22.77 15.16
N GLY A 107 -17.00 23.67 15.87
CA GLY A 107 -16.78 23.60 17.31
C GLY A 107 -15.35 23.21 17.72
N ASP A 108 -14.47 22.89 16.76
CA ASP A 108 -13.06 22.65 17.05
C ASP A 108 -12.38 23.93 17.55
N SER A 109 -11.62 23.81 18.64
CA SER A 109 -10.79 24.89 19.16
C SER A 109 -9.53 25.04 18.29
N TYR A 110 -9.37 26.19 17.64
CA TYR A 110 -8.20 26.50 16.83
C TYR A 110 -7.14 27.22 17.67
N ALA A 111 -5.87 26.88 17.42
CA ALA A 111 -4.76 27.67 17.94
C ALA A 111 -4.81 29.06 17.30
N THR A 112 -5.05 30.09 18.11
CA THR A 112 -5.01 31.50 17.68
C THR A 112 -3.62 32.11 17.81
N SER A 113 -2.66 31.34 18.33
CA SER A 113 -1.30 31.81 18.59
C SER A 113 -0.42 31.70 17.34
N PRO A 114 0.36 32.74 17.01
CA PRO A 114 1.41 32.67 16.00
C PRO A 114 2.64 31.85 16.47
N GLU A 115 2.58 31.21 17.65
CA GLU A 115 3.68 30.42 18.23
C GLU A 115 4.33 29.46 17.25
N PHE A 116 3.57 28.68 16.48
CA PHE A 116 4.18 27.74 15.53
C PHE A 116 5.07 28.43 14.49
N ASN A 117 4.63 29.60 13.99
CA ASN A 117 5.39 30.41 13.05
C ASN A 117 6.55 31.13 13.74
N ASN A 118 6.34 31.64 14.95
CA ASN A 118 7.33 32.39 15.72
C ASN A 118 8.47 31.52 16.24
N THR A 119 8.17 30.35 16.81
CA THR A 119 9.15 29.39 17.34
C THR A 119 10.12 28.94 16.25
N ASN A 120 9.62 28.82 15.03
CA ASN A 120 10.39 28.33 13.88
C ASN A 120 10.85 29.46 12.94
N HIS A 121 10.57 30.72 13.26
CA HIS A 121 10.78 31.88 12.37
C HIS A 121 10.29 31.63 10.92
N GLY A 122 9.16 30.93 10.77
CA GLY A 122 8.59 30.57 9.47
C GLY A 122 9.43 29.60 8.65
N ARG A 123 10.28 28.77 9.27
CA ARG A 123 11.19 27.85 8.59
C ARG A 123 11.14 26.44 9.19
N ALA A 124 11.30 25.42 8.35
CA ALA A 124 11.38 24.02 8.76
C ALA A 124 12.56 23.32 8.08
N PRO A 125 13.26 22.38 8.76
CA PRO A 125 14.31 21.60 8.13
C PRO A 125 13.77 20.69 7.01
N LEU A 126 14.45 20.70 5.87
CA LEU A 126 14.22 19.88 4.69
C LEU A 126 15.50 19.10 4.38
N VAL A 127 15.38 17.84 3.96
CA VAL A 127 16.51 17.01 3.53
C VAL A 127 16.56 16.95 2.01
N VAL A 128 17.72 17.24 1.42
CA VAL A 128 17.97 17.03 0.00
C VAL A 128 19.05 15.99 -0.17
N ASP A 129 18.84 15.06 -1.08
CA ASP A 129 19.87 14.14 -1.54
C ASP A 129 20.64 14.80 -2.68
N TRP A 130 21.87 14.36 -2.93
CA TRP A 130 22.56 14.68 -4.17
C TRP A 130 22.98 13.42 -4.93
N ALA A 131 22.99 13.53 -6.25
CA ALA A 131 23.48 12.49 -7.14
C ALA A 131 24.27 13.12 -8.29
N ILE A 132 25.49 12.63 -8.49
CA ILE A 132 26.36 13.10 -9.56
C ILE A 132 25.98 12.40 -10.87
N GLY A 133 25.95 13.16 -11.95
CA GLY A 133 25.68 12.63 -13.29
C GLY A 133 24.24 12.15 -13.42
N HIS A 134 23.30 13.10 -13.61
CA HIS A 134 21.84 12.92 -13.64
C HIS A 134 21.28 11.72 -14.46
N ASN A 135 22.09 11.09 -15.31
CA ASN A 135 21.68 9.93 -16.11
C ASN A 135 22.81 8.90 -16.34
N LYS A 136 23.88 8.90 -15.52
CA LYS A 136 24.99 7.93 -15.60
C LYS A 136 25.01 7.07 -14.33
N THR A 137 25.26 5.78 -14.49
CA THR A 137 25.63 4.90 -13.37
C THR A 137 27.07 5.14 -12.94
N CYS A 138 27.45 4.71 -11.74
CA CYS A 138 28.83 4.72 -11.26
C CYS A 138 29.76 3.99 -12.25
N LYS A 139 29.32 2.88 -12.83
CA LYS A 139 30.10 2.11 -13.82
C LYS A 139 30.39 2.91 -15.08
N GLU A 140 29.39 3.63 -15.59
CA GLU A 140 29.55 4.49 -16.77
C GLU A 140 30.42 5.71 -16.45
N ALA A 141 30.23 6.30 -15.28
CA ALA A 141 31.02 7.47 -14.85
C ALA A 141 32.52 7.17 -14.73
N ARG A 142 32.91 5.95 -14.34
CA ARG A 142 34.33 5.52 -14.30
C ARG A 142 35.01 5.50 -15.67
N THR A 143 34.25 5.47 -16.76
CA THR A 143 34.80 5.43 -18.13
C THR A 143 35.13 6.81 -18.69
N ASP A 144 34.75 7.88 -17.99
CA ASP A 144 34.88 9.27 -18.40
C ASP A 144 35.62 10.07 -17.29
N PRO A 145 36.97 10.04 -17.27
CA PRO A 145 37.78 10.62 -16.20
C PRO A 145 37.60 12.14 -16.05
N ASP A 146 37.26 12.83 -17.14
CA ASP A 146 37.12 14.29 -17.14
C ASP A 146 35.86 14.75 -16.38
N THR A 147 34.85 13.89 -16.27
CA THR A 147 33.59 14.18 -15.55
C THR A 147 33.40 13.34 -14.29
N TYR A 148 34.40 12.54 -13.91
CA TYR A 148 34.35 11.67 -12.73
C TYR A 148 34.59 12.46 -11.44
N ALA A 149 33.67 12.37 -10.49
CA ALA A 149 33.68 13.21 -9.29
C ALA A 149 34.45 12.65 -8.09
N CYS A 150 34.76 11.35 -8.07
CA CYS A 150 35.49 10.73 -6.96
C CYS A 150 36.99 10.87 -7.20
N VAL A 151 37.51 12.07 -6.93
CA VAL A 151 38.88 12.47 -7.31
C VAL A 151 39.93 12.13 -6.26
N SER A 152 39.54 11.74 -5.04
CA SER A 152 40.49 11.33 -4.02
C SER A 152 41.12 9.98 -4.34
N SER A 153 42.41 9.85 -4.05
CA SER A 153 43.05 8.54 -3.86
C SER A 153 42.31 7.77 -2.76
N ASN A 154 42.08 6.47 -2.96
CA ASN A 154 41.28 5.60 -2.06
C ASN A 154 39.82 6.05 -1.88
N SER A 155 39.16 6.42 -2.98
CA SER A 155 37.71 6.64 -3.03
C SER A 155 37.05 5.80 -4.10
N ASP A 156 35.78 5.46 -3.88
CA ASP A 156 34.95 4.67 -4.77
C ASP A 156 33.61 5.35 -5.04
N CYS A 157 33.09 5.21 -6.26
CA CYS A 157 31.70 5.55 -6.55
C CYS A 157 30.72 4.43 -6.21
N PHE A 158 29.48 4.81 -5.91
CA PHE A 158 28.34 3.95 -5.66
C PHE A 158 27.10 4.55 -6.33
N ASP A 159 26.23 3.72 -6.90
CA ASP A 159 24.97 4.21 -7.47
C ASP A 159 24.09 4.83 -6.39
N SER A 160 23.44 5.95 -6.72
CA SER A 160 22.66 6.70 -5.74
C SER A 160 21.37 5.96 -5.36
N PRO A 161 21.01 5.90 -4.07
CA PRO A 161 19.82 5.19 -3.61
C PRO A 161 18.51 5.91 -4.01
N SER A 162 18.54 7.23 -4.21
CA SER A 162 17.35 8.02 -4.56
C SER A 162 17.08 8.14 -6.08
N GLY A 163 17.67 7.24 -6.88
CA GLY A 163 17.48 7.17 -8.33
C GLY A 163 18.78 7.33 -9.13
N LYS A 164 18.68 7.65 -10.42
CA LYS A 164 19.83 7.73 -11.35
C LYS A 164 20.91 8.73 -10.86
N GLY A 165 22.17 8.41 -11.18
CA GLY A 165 23.37 9.11 -10.71
C GLY A 165 24.16 8.29 -9.70
N TYR A 166 25.27 8.85 -9.22
CA TYR A 166 26.16 8.18 -8.27
C TYR A 166 26.65 9.13 -7.16
N ILE A 167 27.13 8.58 -6.06
CA ILE A 167 27.83 9.29 -4.98
C ILE A 167 29.23 8.72 -4.79
N CYS A 168 30.11 9.49 -4.17
CA CYS A 168 31.46 9.07 -3.83
C CYS A 168 31.58 8.82 -2.33
N ASN A 169 32.28 7.76 -1.97
CA ASN A 169 32.65 7.47 -0.59
C ASN A 169 34.15 7.11 -0.51
N CYS A 170 34.77 7.34 0.64
CA CYS A 170 36.11 6.83 0.86
C CYS A 170 36.07 5.30 0.91
N SER A 171 37.12 4.66 0.36
CA SER A 171 37.27 3.21 0.40
C SER A 171 37.42 2.74 1.85
N ARG A 172 37.20 1.44 2.10
CA ARG A 172 37.29 0.87 3.46
C ARG A 172 38.66 1.15 4.08
N GLY A 173 38.67 1.60 5.34
CA GLY A 173 39.89 1.99 6.08
C GLY A 173 40.30 3.46 5.88
N TYR A 174 39.52 4.24 5.12
CA TYR A 174 39.77 5.66 4.88
C TYR A 174 38.58 6.52 5.29
N GLU A 175 38.85 7.73 5.78
CA GLU A 175 37.84 8.73 6.13
C GLU A 175 38.18 10.11 5.53
N GLY A 176 37.17 10.96 5.38
CA GLY A 176 37.34 12.32 4.87
C GLY A 176 36.40 12.64 3.72
N ASN A 177 36.90 13.42 2.74
CA ASN A 177 36.08 13.93 1.64
C ASN A 177 36.52 13.35 0.29
N PRO A 178 35.78 12.40 -0.29
CA PRO A 178 36.17 11.74 -1.54
C PRO A 178 36.09 12.64 -2.79
N TYR A 179 35.44 13.80 -2.68
CA TYR A 179 35.29 14.78 -3.77
C TYR A 179 36.45 15.78 -3.85
N LEU A 180 37.42 15.70 -2.93
CA LEU A 180 38.62 16.52 -2.92
C LEU A 180 39.85 15.66 -3.27
N GLN A 181 40.80 16.23 -4.01
CA GLN A 181 42.07 15.58 -4.26
C GLN A 181 42.79 15.33 -2.92
N ASP A 182 43.23 14.09 -2.69
CA ASP A 182 43.80 13.60 -1.42
C ASP A 182 42.90 13.84 -0.18
N GLY A 183 41.59 13.85 -0.38
CA GLY A 183 40.61 14.11 0.66
C GLY A 183 40.27 12.90 1.55
N CYS A 184 40.49 11.67 1.09
CA CYS A 184 40.36 10.44 1.87
C CYS A 184 41.71 10.09 2.50
N LYS A 185 41.73 10.07 3.84
CA LYS A 185 42.92 9.80 4.65
C LYS A 185 42.77 8.48 5.38
N ASP A 186 43.90 7.80 5.54
CA ASP A 186 43.99 6.55 6.27
C ASP A 186 43.52 6.73 7.72
N ILE A 187 42.64 5.85 8.18
CA ILE A 187 42.18 5.82 9.57
C ILE A 187 43.26 5.13 10.39
N ASP A 188 43.73 5.76 11.47
CA ASP A 188 44.67 5.13 12.38
C ASP A 188 43.90 4.35 13.46
N GLU A 189 43.55 3.09 13.17
CA GLU A 189 42.75 2.28 14.09
C GLU A 189 43.50 1.93 15.39
N CYS A 190 44.83 2.10 15.42
CA CYS A 190 45.64 1.86 16.61
C CYS A 190 45.59 3.01 17.63
N LYS A 191 45.05 4.18 17.27
CA LYS A 191 44.86 5.32 18.22
C LYS A 191 43.63 5.19 19.10
N ASP A 192 42.62 4.43 18.68
CA ASP A 192 41.39 4.21 19.43
C ASP A 192 41.17 2.71 19.72
N GLN A 193 41.19 2.35 21.00
CA GLN A 193 41.10 0.97 21.47
C GLN A 193 39.72 0.34 21.23
N THR A 194 38.71 1.14 20.84
CA THR A 194 37.38 0.65 20.50
C THR A 194 37.26 0.19 19.04
N ASN A 195 38.13 0.68 18.14
CA ASN A 195 38.14 0.32 16.72
C ASN A 195 39.18 -0.76 16.36
N SER A 196 40.19 -0.96 17.19
CA SER A 196 41.17 -2.05 17.02
C SER A 196 40.69 -3.33 17.73
N THR A 197 40.51 -4.41 16.97
CA THR A 197 40.13 -5.74 17.49
C THR A 197 41.33 -6.54 18.01
N CYS A 198 42.48 -5.91 18.22
CA CYS A 198 43.66 -6.59 18.73
C CYS A 198 43.47 -7.04 20.17
N SER A 199 43.96 -8.24 20.51
CA SER A 199 43.96 -8.70 21.89
C SER A 199 44.88 -7.81 22.76
N VAL A 200 44.57 -7.68 24.06
CA VAL A 200 45.32 -6.88 25.05
C VAL A 200 46.83 -7.21 25.07
N ASN A 201 47.21 -8.41 24.63
CA ASN A 201 48.58 -8.90 24.61
C ASN A 201 49.25 -8.90 23.21
N ALA A 202 48.68 -8.20 22.23
CA ALA A 202 49.23 -8.05 20.88
C ALA A 202 49.60 -6.59 20.58
N ASN A 203 50.63 -6.39 19.74
CA ASN A 203 51.00 -5.06 19.26
C ASN A 203 50.18 -4.72 18.01
N CYS A 204 49.56 -3.53 17.98
CA CYS A 204 48.85 -2.99 16.82
C CYS A 204 49.82 -2.20 15.94
N ILE A 205 49.83 -2.48 14.64
CA ILE A 205 50.59 -1.75 13.63
C ILE A 205 49.60 -1.20 12.61
N ASN A 206 49.53 0.12 12.48
CA ASN A 206 48.69 0.77 11.48
C ASN A 206 49.27 0.55 10.08
N THR A 207 48.42 0.22 9.11
CA THR A 207 48.78 -0.05 7.71
C THR A 207 47.85 0.73 6.77
N PRO A 208 48.26 1.06 5.54
CA PRO A 208 47.34 1.72 4.61
C PRO A 208 46.06 0.90 4.37
N GLY A 209 44.90 1.42 4.78
CA GLY A 209 43.58 0.81 4.67
C GLY A 209 43.17 -0.15 5.80
N GLY A 210 43.94 -0.22 6.89
CA GLY A 210 43.59 -1.01 8.08
C GLY A 210 44.74 -1.22 9.06
N PHE A 211 44.69 -2.26 9.89
CA PHE A 211 45.74 -2.52 10.89
C PHE A 211 46.12 -4.00 10.96
N GLU A 212 47.35 -4.27 11.37
CA GLU A 212 47.86 -5.62 11.63
C GLU A 212 48.16 -5.78 13.12
N CYS A 213 47.63 -6.85 13.73
CA CYS A 213 47.99 -7.24 15.09
C CYS A 213 49.12 -8.26 15.04
N VAL A 214 50.24 -8.01 15.71
CA VAL A 214 51.37 -8.94 15.77
C VAL A 214 51.61 -9.42 17.21
N CYS A 215 51.89 -10.72 17.37
CA CYS A 215 52.30 -11.25 18.66
C CYS A 215 53.68 -10.68 19.06
N PRO A 216 53.91 -10.39 20.34
CA PRO A 216 55.19 -9.90 20.80
C PRO A 216 56.30 -10.94 20.56
N PRO A 217 57.57 -10.51 20.35
CA PRO A 217 58.70 -11.40 20.01
C PRO A 217 58.95 -12.54 21.01
N GLN A 218 58.44 -12.40 22.23
CA GLN A 218 58.62 -13.35 23.33
C GLN A 218 57.67 -14.57 23.22
N TYR A 219 56.61 -14.46 22.41
CA TYR A 219 55.55 -15.46 22.23
C TYR A 219 55.06 -15.47 20.75
N PRO A 220 55.89 -15.91 19.78
CA PRO A 220 55.61 -15.71 18.36
C PRO A 220 54.49 -16.61 17.78
N ILE A 221 53.97 -17.57 18.54
CA ILE A 221 53.08 -18.61 18.02
C ILE A 221 51.67 -18.40 18.57
N GLY A 222 50.67 -18.21 17.71
CA GLY A 222 49.28 -18.08 18.14
C GLY A 222 48.48 -17.10 17.30
N SER A 223 47.26 -16.77 17.74
CA SER A 223 46.43 -15.77 17.09
C SER A 223 46.47 -14.44 17.86
N PRO A 224 47.01 -13.36 17.27
CA PRO A 224 47.10 -12.05 17.91
C PRO A 224 45.74 -11.36 18.10
N SER A 225 44.70 -11.77 17.35
CA SER A 225 43.31 -11.30 17.52
C SER A 225 42.58 -12.01 18.68
N ASN A 226 42.94 -13.26 18.99
CA ASN A 226 42.28 -14.08 20.02
C ASN A 226 43.08 -14.21 21.33
N GLY A 227 44.24 -13.55 21.45
CA GLY A 227 45.03 -13.51 22.69
C GLY A 227 45.78 -14.82 23.01
N THR A 228 46.10 -15.62 21.99
CA THR A 228 46.68 -16.98 22.18
C THR A 228 48.18 -17.06 21.88
N CYS A 229 48.92 -15.96 22.00
CA CYS A 229 50.37 -15.94 21.78
C CYS A 229 51.09 -16.84 22.82
N GLN A 230 51.83 -17.85 22.35
CA GLN A 230 52.45 -18.96 23.09
C GLN A 230 53.93 -19.17 22.65
N ARG A 231 54.68 -19.91 23.48
CA ARG A 231 56.08 -20.34 23.21
C ARG A 231 56.14 -21.69 22.51
N ASP A 232 57.12 -21.84 21.63
CA ASP A 232 57.35 -23.03 20.82
C ASP A 232 57.79 -24.25 21.65
N GLN A 233 57.09 -25.38 21.49
CA GLN A 233 57.52 -26.68 22.00
C GLN A 233 57.27 -27.75 20.93
N ALA A 234 58.34 -28.18 20.28
CA ALA A 234 58.32 -29.18 19.22
C ALA A 234 57.96 -30.60 19.74
N LEU A 235 57.02 -31.26 19.07
CA LEU A 235 56.42 -32.54 19.45
C LEU A 235 57.05 -33.74 18.70
N SER A 236 57.27 -34.85 19.41
CA SER A 236 58.07 -36.03 18.99
C SER A 236 57.33 -37.15 18.23
N SER A 237 58.08 -37.88 17.40
CA SER A 237 57.70 -38.73 16.25
C SER A 237 57.03 -40.09 16.52
N LYS A 238 56.49 -40.39 17.72
CA LYS A 238 55.75 -41.66 17.98
C LYS A 238 54.23 -41.56 17.78
N ALA A 239 53.69 -40.37 17.51
CA ALA A 239 52.25 -40.13 17.39
C ALA A 239 51.60 -40.65 16.09
N LYS A 240 52.38 -40.94 15.03
CA LYS A 240 51.84 -41.10 13.66
C LYS A 240 51.05 -42.39 13.38
N ILE A 241 51.26 -43.48 14.14
CA ILE A 241 50.53 -44.76 13.91
C ILE A 241 49.23 -44.84 14.71
N ALA A 242 49.21 -44.25 15.92
CA ALA A 242 47.97 -44.10 16.70
C ALA A 242 46.96 -43.15 16.03
N ILE A 243 47.43 -42.23 15.16
CA ILE A 243 46.59 -41.30 14.39
C ILE A 243 45.72 -42.03 13.35
N GLY A 244 46.16 -43.16 12.78
CA GLY A 244 45.40 -43.85 11.72
C GLY A 244 44.09 -44.49 12.19
N ILE A 245 44.12 -45.28 13.27
CA ILE A 245 42.93 -45.96 13.84
C ILE A 245 41.99 -44.94 14.49
N SER A 246 42.56 -43.93 15.14
CA SER A 246 41.77 -42.83 15.72
C SER A 246 41.06 -42.01 14.64
N VAL A 247 41.67 -41.78 13.47
CA VAL A 247 41.03 -41.08 12.34
C VAL A 247 39.82 -41.87 11.81
N SER A 248 39.88 -43.19 11.68
CA SER A 248 38.73 -43.98 11.18
C SER A 248 37.53 -43.94 12.12
N VAL A 249 37.77 -44.10 13.42
CA VAL A 249 36.73 -44.00 14.46
C VAL A 249 36.20 -42.56 14.55
N LEU A 250 37.09 -41.57 14.43
CA LEU A 250 36.73 -40.14 14.42
C LEU A 250 35.84 -39.79 13.23
N VAL A 251 36.14 -40.30 12.03
CA VAL A 251 35.30 -40.08 10.83
C VAL A 251 33.92 -40.72 11.00
N GLY A 252 33.83 -41.94 11.54
CA GLY A 252 32.54 -42.58 11.83
C GLY A 252 31.71 -41.82 12.86
N LEU A 253 32.36 -41.31 13.92
CA LEU A 253 31.72 -40.45 14.93
C LEU A 253 31.28 -39.11 14.34
N ILE A 254 32.10 -38.47 13.49
CA ILE A 254 31.76 -37.22 12.82
C ILE A 254 30.53 -37.41 11.91
N LEU A 255 30.46 -38.52 11.17
CA LEU A 255 29.29 -38.82 10.33
C LEU A 255 28.03 -39.07 11.18
N PHE A 256 28.14 -39.85 12.26
CA PHE A 256 27.01 -40.10 13.17
C PHE A 256 26.51 -38.80 13.83
N LEU A 257 27.42 -38.02 14.44
CA LEU A 257 27.12 -36.72 15.03
C LEU A 257 26.60 -35.73 13.98
N GLY A 258 27.11 -35.77 12.75
CA GLY A 258 26.61 -34.98 11.63
C GLY A 258 25.17 -35.32 11.26
N THR A 259 24.83 -36.62 11.19
CA THR A 259 23.44 -37.05 10.92
C THR A 259 22.48 -36.69 12.05
N GLU A 260 22.88 -36.85 13.31
CA GLU A 260 22.07 -36.44 14.46
C GLU A 260 21.95 -34.93 14.54
N TRP A 261 23.00 -34.17 14.23
CA TRP A 261 22.96 -32.72 14.10
C TRP A 261 21.98 -32.27 13.00
N ILE A 262 21.99 -32.92 11.83
CA ILE A 262 21.04 -32.63 10.73
C ILE A 262 19.60 -32.95 11.17
N LYS A 263 19.36 -34.11 11.81
CA LYS A 263 18.03 -34.47 12.34
C LYS A 263 17.57 -33.48 13.40
N HIS A 264 18.45 -33.09 14.31
CA HIS A 264 18.18 -32.12 15.37
C HIS A 264 17.89 -30.74 14.79
N LYS A 265 18.70 -30.26 13.84
CA LYS A 265 18.48 -29.00 13.10
C LYS A 265 17.15 -29.03 12.34
N ARG A 266 16.79 -30.15 11.71
CA ARG A 266 15.48 -30.35 11.05
C ARG A 266 14.32 -30.32 12.04
N ARG A 267 14.46 -30.93 13.22
CA ARG A 267 13.43 -30.89 14.29
C ARG A 267 13.22 -29.47 14.81
N ILE A 268 14.30 -28.74 15.10
CA ILE A 268 14.24 -27.34 15.52
C ILE A 268 13.58 -26.48 14.43
N ALA A 269 13.98 -26.63 13.17
CA ALA A 269 13.38 -25.88 12.06
C ALA A 269 11.88 -26.17 11.90
N ARG A 270 11.45 -27.44 12.05
CA ARG A 270 10.03 -27.81 12.05
C ARG A 270 9.27 -27.20 13.23
N GLN A 271 9.85 -27.22 14.43
CA GLN A 271 9.24 -26.62 15.62
C GLN A 271 9.12 -25.10 15.48
N ASP A 272 10.15 -24.41 14.97
CA ASP A 272 10.11 -22.98 14.70
C ASP A 272 9.05 -22.63 13.64
N HIS A 273 8.94 -23.44 12.59
CA HIS A 273 7.90 -23.30 11.57
C HIS A 273 6.48 -23.46 12.14
N MET A 274 6.24 -24.50 12.95
CA MET A 274 4.93 -24.70 13.61
C MET A 274 4.62 -23.59 14.62
N ARG A 275 5.63 -23.11 15.36
CA ARG A 275 5.47 -21.97 16.28
C ARG A 275 5.09 -20.70 15.52
N LYS A 276 5.67 -20.44 14.35
CA LYS A 276 5.29 -19.32 13.49
C LYS A 276 3.85 -19.43 12.99
N ILE A 277 3.43 -20.62 12.55
CA ILE A 277 2.04 -20.86 12.11
C ILE A 277 1.04 -20.61 13.26
N ASN A 278 1.31 -21.14 14.45
CA ASN A 278 0.44 -20.92 15.61
C ASN A 278 0.40 -19.45 16.01
N LYS A 279 1.55 -18.76 15.97
CA LYS A 279 1.62 -17.32 16.21
C LYS A 279 0.77 -16.54 15.21
N CYS A 280 0.81 -16.87 13.92
CA CYS A 280 -0.07 -16.27 12.91
C CYS A 280 -1.54 -16.53 13.23
N PHE A 281 -1.90 -17.76 13.60
CA PHE A 281 -3.27 -18.11 13.97
C PHE A 281 -3.80 -17.26 15.13
N GLU A 282 -3.00 -17.08 16.18
CA GLU A 282 -3.32 -16.22 17.32
C GLU A 282 -3.40 -14.73 16.93
N LEU A 283 -2.39 -14.23 16.20
CA LEU A 283 -2.31 -12.84 15.73
C LEU A 283 -3.40 -12.46 14.72
N ASN A 284 -3.99 -13.42 14.03
CA ASN A 284 -5.11 -13.16 13.12
C ASN A 284 -6.47 -13.37 13.79
N GLY A 285 -6.50 -13.54 15.12
CA GLY A 285 -7.74 -13.64 15.90
C GLY A 285 -8.36 -15.04 15.91
N GLY A 286 -7.59 -16.09 15.59
CA GLY A 286 -8.10 -17.46 15.49
C GLY A 286 -8.68 -18.01 16.79
N GLN A 287 -8.12 -17.63 17.95
CA GLN A 287 -8.67 -18.03 19.24
C GLN A 287 -10.06 -17.41 19.49
N LEU A 288 -10.21 -16.11 19.21
CA LEU A 288 -11.47 -15.39 19.33
C LEU A 288 -12.54 -16.00 18.41
N LEU A 289 -12.16 -16.31 17.18
CA LEU A 289 -13.05 -16.94 16.21
C LEU A 289 -13.49 -18.34 16.68
N LEU A 290 -12.57 -19.16 17.21
CA LEU A 290 -12.91 -20.47 17.77
C LEU A 290 -13.86 -20.39 18.96
N GLU A 291 -13.67 -19.42 19.86
CA GLU A 291 -14.55 -19.21 21.00
C GLU A 291 -15.96 -18.80 20.55
N MET A 292 -16.05 -17.86 19.61
CA MET A 292 -17.33 -17.41 19.06
C MET A 292 -18.04 -18.54 18.27
N MET A 293 -17.31 -19.32 17.48
CA MET A 293 -17.86 -20.50 16.77
C MET A 293 -18.41 -21.58 17.73
N LYS A 294 -17.84 -21.74 18.93
CA LYS A 294 -18.34 -22.70 19.94
C LYS A 294 -19.67 -22.27 20.56
N VAL A 295 -19.84 -20.98 20.79
CA VAL A 295 -21.09 -20.41 21.33
C VAL A 295 -22.22 -20.51 20.30
N GLU A 296 -21.86 -20.45 19.02
CA GLU A 296 -22.81 -20.28 17.91
C GLU A 296 -22.95 -21.58 17.11
N CYS A 297 -23.69 -22.53 17.68
CA CYS A 297 -23.94 -23.85 17.10
C CYS A 297 -24.91 -23.81 15.89
N ASN A 298 -24.52 -23.25 14.73
CA ASN A 298 -25.17 -23.55 13.43
C ASN A 298 -24.50 -22.99 12.15
N ILE A 299 -23.20 -22.64 12.16
CA ILE A 299 -22.58 -21.95 11.03
C ILE A 299 -21.91 -22.95 10.07
N SER A 300 -22.26 -22.94 8.78
CA SER A 300 -21.59 -23.70 7.71
C SER A 300 -20.24 -23.08 7.31
N PHE A 301 -19.39 -22.76 8.29
CA PHE A 301 -18.12 -22.06 8.12
C PHE A 301 -16.95 -22.94 8.54
N LYS A 302 -15.97 -23.11 7.64
CA LYS A 302 -14.82 -24.01 7.86
C LYS A 302 -13.53 -23.23 8.11
N LEU A 303 -12.76 -23.66 9.12
CA LEU A 303 -11.37 -23.26 9.30
C LEU A 303 -10.47 -24.20 8.49
N TYR A 304 -9.79 -23.65 7.48
CA TYR A 304 -8.88 -24.39 6.62
C TYR A 304 -7.43 -24.31 7.14
N SER A 305 -6.72 -25.42 7.06
CA SER A 305 -5.28 -25.47 7.33
C SER A 305 -4.48 -24.78 6.22
N ARG A 306 -3.25 -24.37 6.56
CA ARG A 306 -2.30 -23.78 5.63
C ARG A 306 -2.01 -24.70 4.45
N GLU A 307 -1.92 -25.99 4.71
CA GLU A 307 -1.64 -27.04 3.73
C GLU A 307 -2.81 -27.23 2.76
N GLU A 308 -4.06 -27.23 3.25
CA GLU A 308 -5.26 -27.29 2.40
C GLU A 308 -5.30 -26.11 1.42
N ILE A 309 -5.10 -24.88 1.91
CA ILE A 309 -5.10 -23.68 1.06
C ILE A 309 -3.95 -23.70 0.05
N LYS A 310 -2.75 -24.11 0.47
CA LYS A 310 -1.60 -24.22 -0.44
C LYS A 310 -1.84 -25.26 -1.54
N LEU A 311 -2.42 -26.41 -1.19
CA LEU A 311 -2.74 -27.44 -2.17
C LEU A 311 -3.80 -26.93 -3.16
N ALA A 312 -4.85 -26.28 -2.65
CA ALA A 312 -5.95 -25.77 -3.45
C ALA A 312 -5.54 -24.69 -4.47
N THR A 313 -4.55 -23.87 -4.12
CA THR A 313 -4.08 -22.73 -4.93
C THR A 313 -2.76 -23.01 -5.67
N ASN A 314 -2.29 -24.25 -5.65
CA ASN A 314 -0.97 -24.64 -6.19
C ASN A 314 0.17 -23.75 -5.65
N ASN A 315 0.21 -23.54 -4.33
CA ASN A 315 1.10 -22.62 -3.61
C ASN A 315 0.97 -21.15 -4.03
N PHE A 316 -0.28 -20.66 -4.24
CA PHE A 316 -0.56 -19.30 -4.72
C PHE A 316 0.11 -19.00 -6.07
N ASN A 317 0.01 -19.93 -7.02
CA ASN A 317 0.57 -19.76 -8.35
C ASN A 317 -0.13 -18.61 -9.09
N ASP A 318 0.64 -17.78 -9.79
CA ASP A 318 0.11 -16.64 -10.53
C ASP A 318 -0.87 -17.04 -11.64
N SER A 319 -0.75 -18.26 -12.18
CA SER A 319 -1.69 -18.81 -13.16
C SER A 319 -3.11 -19.04 -12.61
N GLU A 320 -3.26 -19.13 -11.27
CA GLU A 320 -4.56 -19.27 -10.62
C GLU A 320 -5.19 -17.92 -10.26
N ILE A 321 -4.53 -16.79 -10.54
CA ILE A 321 -5.08 -15.47 -10.20
C ILE A 321 -6.32 -15.18 -11.07
N ILE A 322 -7.44 -14.91 -10.41
CA ILE A 322 -8.70 -14.51 -11.04
C ILE A 322 -9.07 -13.04 -10.77
N GLY A 323 -8.40 -12.39 -9.82
CA GLY A 323 -8.56 -10.97 -9.54
C GLY A 323 -7.47 -10.43 -8.62
N GLN A 324 -7.09 -9.16 -8.81
CA GLN A 324 -6.11 -8.46 -7.99
C GLN A 324 -6.55 -7.00 -7.81
N GLY A 325 -6.52 -6.50 -6.57
CA GLY A 325 -6.99 -5.14 -6.27
C GLY A 325 -6.46 -4.57 -4.95
N GLY A 326 -7.03 -3.44 -4.52
CA GLY A 326 -6.64 -2.73 -3.29
C GLY A 326 -6.80 -3.58 -2.03
N GLN A 327 -7.72 -4.53 -2.03
CA GLN A 327 -8.05 -5.36 -0.85
C GLN A 327 -7.27 -6.69 -0.78
N GLY A 328 -6.60 -7.14 -1.85
CA GLY A 328 -5.96 -8.46 -1.88
C GLY A 328 -5.80 -9.04 -3.28
N ILE A 329 -5.38 -10.31 -3.32
CA ILE A 329 -5.30 -11.14 -4.52
C ILE A 329 -6.27 -12.31 -4.35
N VAL A 330 -7.03 -12.62 -5.39
CA VAL A 330 -8.00 -13.72 -5.44
C VAL A 330 -7.48 -14.79 -6.39
N TYR A 331 -7.37 -16.00 -5.88
CA TYR A 331 -6.94 -17.19 -6.60
C TYR A 331 -8.13 -18.12 -6.81
N ARG A 332 -8.13 -18.84 -7.93
CA ARG A 332 -8.96 -20.02 -8.13
C ARG A 332 -8.42 -21.14 -7.24
N GLY A 333 -9.33 -21.80 -6.52
CA GLY A 333 -9.01 -22.92 -5.64
C GLY A 333 -9.73 -24.19 -6.05
N HIS A 334 -9.08 -25.31 -5.81
CA HIS A 334 -9.55 -26.66 -6.10
C HIS A 334 -9.55 -27.54 -4.85
N ASN A 335 -10.31 -28.64 -4.83
CA ASN A 335 -10.23 -29.68 -3.80
C ASN A 335 -10.45 -29.22 -2.33
N LEU A 336 -11.20 -28.13 -2.08
CA LEU A 336 -11.52 -27.67 -0.72
C LEU A 336 -12.88 -28.18 -0.20
N ASP A 337 -13.70 -28.72 -1.09
CA ASP A 337 -15.04 -29.26 -0.86
C ASP A 337 -15.07 -30.74 -1.29
N PRO A 338 -15.69 -31.66 -0.54
CA PRO A 338 -15.91 -33.06 -0.94
C PRO A 338 -16.40 -33.27 -2.37
N ASP A 339 -17.23 -32.35 -2.88
CA ASP A 339 -17.79 -32.40 -4.23
C ASP A 339 -16.84 -31.83 -5.31
N ASN A 340 -15.63 -31.43 -4.91
CA ASN A 340 -14.61 -30.80 -5.75
C ASN A 340 -15.10 -29.56 -6.51
N ASN A 341 -16.03 -28.82 -5.91
CA ASN A 341 -16.47 -27.53 -6.44
C ASN A 341 -15.31 -26.52 -6.41
N LEU A 342 -15.27 -25.66 -7.42
CA LEU A 342 -14.34 -24.55 -7.47
C LEU A 342 -14.66 -23.55 -6.35
N VAL A 343 -13.61 -22.95 -5.80
CA VAL A 343 -13.71 -21.89 -4.79
C VAL A 343 -12.87 -20.68 -5.19
N ALA A 344 -13.18 -19.51 -4.62
CA ALA A 344 -12.37 -18.32 -4.73
C ALA A 344 -11.61 -18.09 -3.42
N VAL A 345 -10.29 -18.11 -3.49
CA VAL A 345 -9.39 -17.96 -2.34
C VAL A 345 -8.80 -16.56 -2.34
N LYS A 346 -9.27 -15.69 -1.46
CA LYS A 346 -8.81 -14.30 -1.34
C LYS A 346 -7.76 -14.17 -0.25
N ARG A 347 -6.54 -13.79 -0.61
CA ARG A 347 -5.47 -13.40 0.30
C ARG A 347 -5.54 -11.88 0.52
N CYS A 348 -5.97 -11.43 1.70
CA CYS A 348 -6.07 -9.98 1.98
C CYS A 348 -4.66 -9.36 2.07
N LYS A 349 -4.54 -8.03 1.91
CA LYS A 349 -3.24 -7.31 1.95
C LYS A 349 -2.65 -7.05 3.36
N GLY A 350 -3.39 -7.33 4.45
CA GLY A 350 -2.89 -7.36 5.84
C GLY A 350 -3.80 -6.66 6.85
N ILE A 351 -3.90 -7.17 8.10
CA ILE A 351 -4.77 -6.61 9.16
C ILE A 351 -3.99 -5.72 10.12
N ASP A 352 -4.58 -4.57 10.50
CA ASP A 352 -4.14 -3.78 11.65
C ASP A 352 -4.48 -4.51 12.97
N GLU A 353 -3.51 -4.62 13.88
CA GLU A 353 -3.71 -5.25 15.19
C GLU A 353 -4.88 -4.65 15.98
N SER A 354 -5.10 -3.34 15.88
CA SER A 354 -6.20 -2.64 16.58
C SER A 354 -7.59 -3.05 16.12
N ARG A 355 -7.72 -3.54 14.87
CA ARG A 355 -9.01 -3.91 14.24
C ARG A 355 -9.20 -5.41 14.10
N ARG A 356 -8.33 -6.21 14.71
CA ARG A 356 -8.41 -7.68 14.72
C ARG A 356 -9.75 -8.18 15.27
N VAL A 357 -10.25 -7.55 16.33
CA VAL A 357 -11.53 -7.91 16.95
C VAL A 357 -12.69 -7.62 15.99
N ASP A 358 -12.67 -6.47 15.33
CA ASP A 358 -13.72 -6.07 14.39
C ASP A 358 -13.71 -6.97 13.15
N PHE A 359 -12.53 -7.31 12.63
CA PHE A 359 -12.37 -8.29 11.56
C PHE A 359 -13.00 -9.65 11.90
N VAL A 360 -12.72 -10.20 13.09
CA VAL A 360 -13.29 -11.49 13.50
C VAL A 360 -14.81 -11.41 13.69
N LYS A 361 -15.32 -10.31 14.27
CA LYS A 361 -16.77 -10.08 14.38
C LYS A 361 -17.44 -10.02 13.01
N GLU A 362 -16.83 -9.32 12.05
CA GLU A 362 -17.33 -9.25 10.68
C GLU A 362 -17.30 -10.58 9.97
N LEU A 363 -16.24 -11.38 10.13
CA LEU A 363 -16.20 -12.74 9.59
C LEU A 363 -17.39 -13.58 10.07
N LEU A 364 -17.74 -13.47 11.36
CA LEU A 364 -18.90 -14.17 11.90
C LEU A 364 -20.21 -13.65 11.33
N ILE A 365 -20.37 -12.34 11.25
CA ILE A 365 -21.57 -11.72 10.68
C ILE A 365 -21.74 -12.14 9.21
N ILE A 366 -20.68 -12.04 8.40
CA ILE A 366 -20.68 -12.40 6.98
C ILE A 366 -20.87 -13.92 6.79
N SER A 367 -20.32 -14.76 7.67
CA SER A 367 -20.52 -16.21 7.59
C SER A 367 -21.98 -16.65 7.73
N ARG A 368 -22.84 -15.79 8.30
CA ARG A 368 -24.29 -16.05 8.45
C ARG A 368 -25.11 -15.53 7.28
N VAL A 369 -24.52 -14.68 6.44
CA VAL A 369 -25.21 -14.12 5.28
C VAL A 369 -25.43 -15.24 4.28
N ASN A 370 -26.70 -15.61 4.08
CA ASN A 370 -27.11 -16.61 3.11
C ASN A 370 -28.21 -16.02 2.23
N HIS A 371 -27.81 -15.50 1.08
CA HIS A 371 -28.70 -14.86 0.11
C HIS A 371 -28.19 -15.14 -1.31
N ASP A 372 -29.07 -15.49 -2.24
CA ASP A 372 -28.68 -15.90 -3.60
C ASP A 372 -27.88 -14.84 -4.36
N ASN A 373 -28.09 -13.56 -4.03
CA ASN A 373 -27.41 -12.41 -4.65
C ASN A 373 -26.22 -11.87 -3.84
N ILE A 374 -25.70 -12.65 -2.90
CA ILE A 374 -24.49 -12.34 -2.14
C ILE A 374 -23.53 -13.52 -2.27
N VAL A 375 -22.25 -13.24 -2.52
CA VAL A 375 -21.21 -14.28 -2.58
C VAL A 375 -20.99 -14.87 -1.19
N LYS A 376 -21.25 -16.16 -1.07
CA LYS A 376 -21.16 -16.90 0.20
C LYS A 376 -19.70 -17.08 0.65
N LEU A 377 -19.43 -16.69 1.90
CA LEU A 377 -18.19 -17.00 2.60
C LEU A 377 -18.26 -18.43 3.14
N LEU A 378 -17.39 -19.31 2.64
CA LEU A 378 -17.35 -20.73 3.02
C LEU A 378 -16.44 -20.98 4.24
N GLY A 379 -15.43 -20.14 4.42
CA GLY A 379 -14.47 -20.31 5.50
C GLY A 379 -13.26 -19.39 5.41
N CYS A 380 -12.27 -19.63 6.27
CA CYS A 380 -11.01 -18.90 6.24
C CYS A 380 -9.83 -19.75 6.71
N SER A 381 -8.61 -19.27 6.45
CA SER A 381 -7.38 -19.73 7.07
C SER A 381 -6.63 -18.55 7.68
N LEU A 382 -6.32 -18.69 8.97
CA LEU A 382 -5.63 -17.67 9.76
C LEU A 382 -4.17 -18.04 10.04
N GLN A 383 -3.69 -19.15 9.46
CA GLN A 383 -2.34 -19.71 9.63
C GLN A 383 -1.27 -19.05 8.74
N PHE A 384 -1.63 -17.97 8.07
CA PHE A 384 -0.78 -17.19 7.16
C PHE A 384 -0.37 -15.86 7.80
N ASP A 385 0.60 -15.19 7.21
CA ASP A 385 1.03 -13.84 7.58
C ASP A 385 -0.12 -12.82 7.51
N VAL A 386 -1.06 -13.05 6.60
CA VAL A 386 -2.30 -12.29 6.44
C VAL A 386 -3.47 -13.27 6.31
N PRO A 387 -4.70 -12.91 6.70
CA PRO A 387 -5.85 -13.81 6.54
C PRO A 387 -6.09 -14.20 5.10
N VAL A 388 -6.52 -15.45 4.94
CA VAL A 388 -6.99 -15.99 3.66
C VAL A 388 -8.45 -16.37 3.82
N LEU A 389 -9.32 -15.82 2.98
CA LEU A 389 -10.77 -16.06 2.98
C LEU A 389 -11.14 -16.97 1.81
N VAL A 390 -12.09 -17.87 2.02
CA VAL A 390 -12.55 -18.84 1.02
C VAL A 390 -14.02 -18.59 0.73
N TYR A 391 -14.32 -18.25 -0.52
CA TYR A 391 -15.66 -17.95 -1.01
C TYR A 391 -16.12 -18.98 -2.05
N GLU A 392 -17.42 -19.05 -2.30
CA GLU A 392 -17.94 -19.73 -3.48
C GLU A 392 -17.33 -19.13 -4.76
N TYR A 393 -17.08 -19.97 -5.77
CA TYR A 393 -16.61 -19.50 -7.07
C TYR A 393 -17.79 -19.05 -7.93
N VAL A 394 -17.71 -17.81 -8.44
CA VAL A 394 -18.70 -17.24 -9.35
C VAL A 394 -18.11 -17.16 -10.77
N PRO A 395 -18.72 -17.81 -11.78
CA PRO A 395 -18.04 -18.07 -13.05
C PRO A 395 -17.97 -16.88 -14.02
N ASN A 396 -18.99 -16.01 -14.07
CA ASN A 396 -19.09 -14.97 -15.11
C ASN A 396 -18.50 -13.62 -14.68
N LYS A 397 -17.19 -13.57 -14.34
CA LYS A 397 -16.40 -12.35 -14.05
C LYS A 397 -17.19 -11.27 -13.24
N THR A 398 -16.85 -9.99 -13.41
CA THR A 398 -17.48 -8.84 -12.73
C THR A 398 -18.41 -8.09 -13.68
N LEU A 399 -19.35 -7.32 -13.12
CA LEU A 399 -20.17 -6.37 -13.86
C LEU A 399 -19.30 -5.36 -14.63
N GLN A 400 -18.21 -4.90 -14.03
CA GLN A 400 -17.24 -4.01 -14.67
C GLN A 400 -16.72 -4.58 -16.01
N CYS A 401 -16.39 -5.88 -16.04
CA CYS A 401 -15.96 -6.53 -17.28
C CYS A 401 -17.09 -6.59 -18.33
N LEU A 402 -18.33 -6.87 -17.89
CA LEU A 402 -19.48 -6.96 -18.79
C LEU A 402 -19.76 -5.61 -19.49
N ILE A 403 -19.72 -4.50 -18.76
CA ILE A 403 -20.11 -3.18 -19.30
C ILE A 403 -18.96 -2.44 -19.99
N HIS A 404 -17.72 -2.59 -19.51
CA HIS A 404 -16.57 -1.80 -19.99
C HIS A 404 -15.57 -2.57 -20.85
N SER A 405 -15.61 -3.91 -20.89
CA SER A 405 -14.55 -4.72 -21.52
C SER A 405 -15.03 -5.80 -22.50
N GLN A 406 -16.33 -6.08 -22.56
CA GLN A 406 -16.88 -7.12 -23.42
C GLN A 406 -17.48 -6.50 -24.67
N ASP A 407 -17.23 -7.07 -25.86
CA ASP A 407 -17.74 -6.54 -27.14
C ASP A 407 -19.07 -7.18 -27.57
N ASN A 408 -19.60 -8.14 -26.81
CA ASN A 408 -20.83 -8.84 -27.18
C ASN A 408 -22.08 -8.06 -26.72
N ASN A 409 -22.78 -7.44 -27.66
CA ASN A 409 -23.95 -6.61 -27.39
C ASN A 409 -25.16 -7.43 -26.88
N TYR A 410 -25.27 -8.72 -27.24
CA TYR A 410 -26.38 -9.59 -26.80
C TYR A 410 -26.42 -9.86 -25.29
N THR A 411 -25.34 -9.55 -24.57
CA THR A 411 -25.25 -9.74 -23.12
C THR A 411 -25.43 -8.44 -22.32
N ARG A 412 -25.84 -7.35 -22.97
CA ARG A 412 -25.92 -6.00 -22.36
C ARG A 412 -27.22 -5.25 -22.66
N THR A 413 -28.26 -5.96 -23.03
CA THR A 413 -29.60 -5.42 -23.25
C THR A 413 -30.15 -4.79 -21.98
N LEU A 414 -31.16 -3.92 -22.11
CA LEU A 414 -31.75 -3.18 -20.99
C LEU A 414 -32.32 -4.13 -19.91
N ASP A 415 -32.93 -5.25 -20.31
CA ASP A 415 -33.45 -6.27 -19.39
C ASP A 415 -32.36 -6.90 -18.53
N ILE A 416 -31.19 -7.22 -19.11
CA ILE A 416 -30.05 -7.78 -18.37
C ILE A 416 -29.51 -6.74 -17.38
N ARG A 417 -29.38 -5.47 -17.79
CA ARG A 417 -28.90 -4.38 -16.92
C ARG A 417 -29.84 -4.16 -15.73
N LEU A 418 -31.16 -4.14 -15.98
CA LEU A 418 -32.17 -4.02 -14.92
C LEU A 418 -32.18 -5.24 -14.01
N LYS A 419 -32.07 -6.46 -14.56
CA LYS A 419 -31.95 -7.68 -13.75
C LYS A 419 -30.75 -7.59 -12.80
N ILE A 420 -29.59 -7.18 -13.30
CA ILE A 420 -28.37 -7.01 -12.50
C ILE A 420 -28.56 -5.93 -11.42
N ALA A 421 -29.06 -4.75 -11.78
CA ALA A 421 -29.35 -3.67 -10.83
C ALA A 421 -30.31 -4.14 -9.73
N THR A 422 -31.42 -4.76 -10.14
CA THR A 422 -32.48 -5.26 -9.26
C THR A 422 -31.95 -6.29 -8.27
N LYS A 423 -31.17 -7.28 -8.74
CA LYS A 423 -30.57 -8.32 -7.89
C LYS A 423 -29.52 -7.77 -6.94
N SER A 424 -28.71 -6.80 -7.39
CA SER A 424 -27.70 -6.13 -6.56
C SER A 424 -28.35 -5.27 -5.47
N ALA A 425 -29.39 -4.52 -5.81
CA ALA A 425 -30.14 -3.70 -4.84
C ALA A 425 -30.83 -4.57 -3.78
N GLN A 426 -31.36 -5.74 -4.16
CA GLN A 426 -31.96 -6.69 -3.22
C GLN A 426 -30.95 -7.23 -2.22
N ALA A 427 -29.73 -7.55 -2.68
CA ALA A 427 -28.64 -7.99 -1.81
C ALA A 427 -28.28 -6.92 -0.76
N LEU A 428 -28.08 -5.67 -1.20
CA LEU A 428 -27.78 -4.56 -0.29
C LEU A 428 -28.93 -4.26 0.66
N ALA A 429 -30.17 -4.27 0.17
CA ALA A 429 -31.36 -4.09 1.00
C ALA A 429 -31.49 -5.18 2.08
N TYR A 430 -31.16 -6.43 1.74
CA TYR A 430 -31.14 -7.53 2.71
C TYR A 430 -30.12 -7.26 3.81
N LEU A 431 -28.88 -6.90 3.46
CA LEU A 431 -27.81 -6.59 4.41
C LEU A 431 -28.16 -5.45 5.37
N HIS A 432 -28.75 -4.37 4.85
CA HIS A 432 -29.20 -3.23 5.65
C HIS A 432 -30.40 -3.55 6.55
N SER A 433 -31.18 -4.59 6.21
CA SER A 433 -32.37 -4.97 6.96
C SER A 433 -32.11 -5.90 8.16
N LEU A 434 -30.87 -6.40 8.30
CA LEU A 434 -30.50 -7.28 9.40
C LEU A 434 -30.58 -6.53 10.74
N ASN A 435 -30.84 -7.26 11.84
CA ASN A 435 -30.88 -6.69 13.19
C ASN A 435 -29.62 -5.91 13.56
N HIS A 436 -28.48 -6.32 13.00
CA HIS A 436 -27.24 -5.55 12.98
C HIS A 436 -26.92 -5.29 11.51
N PRO A 437 -27.29 -4.11 10.96
CA PRO A 437 -27.10 -3.80 9.56
C PRO A 437 -25.63 -3.94 9.15
N ILE A 438 -25.39 -4.60 8.03
CA ILE A 438 -24.05 -4.73 7.45
C ILE A 438 -23.89 -3.65 6.38
N LEU A 439 -22.98 -2.72 6.59
CA LEU A 439 -22.61 -1.70 5.61
C LEU A 439 -21.49 -2.24 4.73
N HIS A 440 -21.63 -2.15 3.41
CA HIS A 440 -20.62 -2.67 2.50
C HIS A 440 -19.39 -1.75 2.43
N GLY A 441 -19.60 -0.44 2.24
CA GLY A 441 -18.54 0.58 2.23
C GLY A 441 -17.61 0.59 1.00
N ASP A 442 -17.78 -0.32 0.04
CA ASP A 442 -17.02 -0.36 -1.21
C ASP A 442 -17.86 -0.93 -2.36
N VAL A 443 -19.12 -0.48 -2.46
CA VAL A 443 -20.02 -0.87 -3.55
C VAL A 443 -19.49 -0.29 -4.87
N LYS A 444 -19.22 -1.15 -5.85
CA LYS A 444 -18.75 -0.78 -7.20
C LYS A 444 -19.01 -1.91 -8.19
N SER A 445 -18.98 -1.61 -9.49
CA SER A 445 -19.15 -2.63 -10.54
C SER A 445 -18.09 -3.74 -10.50
N ALA A 446 -16.90 -3.48 -9.96
CA ALA A 446 -15.86 -4.51 -9.77
C ALA A 446 -16.19 -5.53 -8.66
N ASN A 447 -17.06 -5.17 -7.71
CA ASN A 447 -17.47 -6.01 -6.57
C ASN A 447 -18.84 -6.66 -6.79
N ILE A 448 -19.39 -6.60 -8.01
CA ILE A 448 -20.61 -7.29 -8.40
C ILE A 448 -20.21 -8.38 -9.39
N LEU A 449 -20.24 -9.63 -8.95
CA LEU A 449 -19.95 -10.80 -9.78
C LEU A 449 -21.22 -11.28 -10.49
N LEU A 450 -21.06 -12.02 -11.59
CA LEU A 450 -22.21 -12.56 -12.33
C LEU A 450 -22.23 -14.09 -12.29
N GLY A 451 -23.39 -14.66 -11.95
CA GLY A 451 -23.64 -16.09 -12.00
C GLY A 451 -23.89 -16.61 -13.43
N PRO A 452 -24.09 -17.94 -13.60
CA PRO A 452 -24.30 -18.58 -14.91
C PRO A 452 -25.45 -18.01 -15.77
N ASP A 453 -26.45 -17.38 -15.14
CA ASP A 453 -27.62 -16.77 -15.77
C ASP A 453 -27.55 -15.22 -15.78
N LEU A 454 -26.33 -14.67 -15.62
CA LEU A 454 -26.08 -13.25 -15.40
C LEU A 454 -26.82 -12.67 -14.18
N SER A 455 -27.22 -13.52 -13.22
CA SER A 455 -27.68 -13.04 -11.91
C SER A 455 -26.53 -12.38 -11.16
N ALA A 456 -26.79 -11.19 -10.61
CA ALA A 456 -25.79 -10.47 -9.85
C ALA A 456 -25.58 -11.11 -8.48
N LYS A 457 -24.32 -11.23 -8.08
CA LYS A 457 -23.89 -11.54 -6.72
C LYS A 457 -22.92 -10.48 -6.22
N VAL A 458 -23.31 -9.73 -5.19
CA VAL A 458 -22.41 -8.75 -4.57
C VAL A 458 -21.33 -9.50 -3.78
N SER A 459 -20.09 -9.03 -3.80
CA SER A 459 -18.92 -9.67 -3.19
C SER A 459 -18.11 -8.68 -2.36
N ASP A 460 -17.00 -9.15 -1.75
CA ASP A 460 -15.98 -8.28 -1.15
C ASP A 460 -16.39 -7.50 0.12
N PHE A 461 -17.26 -8.09 0.93
CA PHE A 461 -17.66 -7.59 2.24
C PHE A 461 -16.63 -7.81 3.37
N GLY A 462 -15.56 -8.59 3.13
CA GLY A 462 -14.71 -9.15 4.20
C GLY A 462 -13.33 -8.53 4.39
N CYS A 463 -12.86 -7.64 3.51
CA CYS A 463 -11.58 -6.94 3.70
C CYS A 463 -11.71 -5.39 3.64
N SER A 464 -12.92 -4.81 3.55
CA SER A 464 -13.12 -3.34 3.50
C SER A 464 -12.67 -2.61 4.78
N MET A 465 -12.66 -3.31 5.92
CA MET A 465 -12.14 -2.81 7.20
C MET A 465 -10.64 -3.06 7.40
N ILE A 466 -10.02 -3.89 6.56
CA ILE A 466 -8.65 -4.37 6.68
C ILE A 466 -7.71 -3.38 5.96
N GLY A 467 -7.10 -2.48 6.72
CA GLY A 467 -6.16 -1.46 6.23
C GLY A 467 -5.72 -0.55 7.37
N SER A 468 -4.48 -0.10 7.31
CA SER A 468 -3.60 0.20 8.45
C SER A 468 -3.77 1.57 9.13
N THR A 469 -3.64 1.52 10.46
CA THR A 469 -3.09 2.47 11.45
C THR A 469 -4.04 3.25 12.36
N ASP A 470 -3.78 3.01 13.66
CA ASP A 470 -3.97 3.78 14.88
C ASP A 470 -5.40 4.07 15.40
N GLU A 471 -5.56 3.69 16.67
CA GLU A 471 -6.71 3.96 17.51
C GLU A 471 -6.98 5.47 17.61
N ASN A 472 -8.25 5.81 17.32
CA ASN A 472 -8.94 7.10 17.48
C ASN A 472 -9.07 8.05 16.27
N VAL A 473 -8.75 7.65 15.02
CA VAL A 473 -9.13 8.46 13.84
C VAL A 473 -10.05 7.67 12.91
N PRO A 474 -11.31 8.13 12.67
CA PRO A 474 -12.16 7.51 11.68
C PRO A 474 -11.58 7.78 10.29
N VAL A 475 -11.09 6.72 9.63
CA VAL A 475 -10.53 6.78 8.28
C VAL A 475 -11.63 6.47 7.27
N VAL A 476 -11.80 7.35 6.28
CA VAL A 476 -12.69 7.10 5.13
C VAL A 476 -12.02 6.09 4.20
N LYS A 477 -12.67 4.94 3.99
CA LYS A 477 -12.24 3.89 3.06
C LYS A 477 -13.24 3.74 1.93
N GLY A 478 -12.75 3.54 0.72
CA GLY A 478 -13.58 3.25 -0.45
C GLY A 478 -12.84 3.53 -1.75
N THR A 479 -13.55 3.39 -2.86
CA THR A 479 -13.00 3.60 -4.20
C THR A 479 -13.35 4.99 -4.72
N LEU A 480 -12.34 5.74 -5.18
CA LEU A 480 -12.54 7.05 -5.81
C LEU A 480 -13.57 6.97 -6.94
N GLY A 481 -14.51 7.93 -6.97
CA GLY A 481 -15.64 7.96 -7.90
C GLY A 481 -16.92 7.29 -7.39
N TYR A 482 -16.81 6.38 -6.42
CA TYR A 482 -17.95 5.76 -5.74
C TYR A 482 -18.14 6.28 -4.32
N LEU A 483 -17.12 6.93 -3.76
CA LEU A 483 -17.12 7.46 -2.41
C LEU A 483 -18.23 8.50 -2.21
N ASP A 484 -19.04 8.27 -1.18
CA ASP A 484 -20.07 9.19 -0.74
C ASP A 484 -19.43 10.51 -0.24
N PRO A 485 -19.78 11.67 -0.83
CA PRO A 485 -19.23 12.94 -0.40
C PRO A 485 -19.62 13.31 1.04
N GLU A 486 -20.78 12.88 1.54
CA GLU A 486 -21.16 13.10 2.95
C GLU A 486 -20.33 12.23 3.90
N TYR A 487 -20.07 10.98 3.54
CA TYR A 487 -19.13 10.13 4.27
C TYR A 487 -17.72 10.73 4.31
N LEU A 488 -17.25 11.28 3.19
CA LEU A 488 -15.97 12.00 3.12
C LEU A 488 -15.90 13.21 4.06
N LEU A 489 -17.02 13.92 4.25
CA LEU A 489 -17.10 15.09 5.10
C LEU A 489 -17.25 14.73 6.59
N ASN A 490 -18.09 13.74 6.91
CA ASN A 490 -18.48 13.43 8.28
C ASN A 490 -17.60 12.34 8.91
N PHE A 491 -16.90 11.56 8.09
CA PHE A 491 -16.12 10.37 8.49
C PHE A 491 -16.99 9.27 9.14
N GLU A 492 -18.28 9.25 8.81
CA GLU A 492 -19.25 8.28 9.32
C GLU A 492 -19.83 7.49 8.15
N LEU A 493 -19.58 6.17 8.13
CA LEU A 493 -20.15 5.28 7.14
C LEU A 493 -21.58 4.94 7.54
N THR A 494 -22.53 5.15 6.64
CA THR A 494 -23.96 4.87 6.87
C THR A 494 -24.52 3.96 5.78
N ASP A 495 -25.76 3.48 5.96
CA ASP A 495 -26.50 2.79 4.90
C ASP A 495 -26.69 3.68 3.66
N LYS A 496 -26.78 5.00 3.86
CA LYS A 496 -26.89 6.00 2.79
C LYS A 496 -25.61 6.15 1.97
N SER A 497 -24.45 5.79 2.53
CA SER A 497 -23.20 5.78 1.80
C SER A 497 -23.18 4.66 0.75
N ASP A 498 -23.68 3.47 1.08
CA ASP A 498 -23.87 2.39 0.12
C ASP A 498 -24.90 2.76 -0.97
N VAL A 499 -25.96 3.51 -0.62
CA VAL A 499 -26.94 4.02 -1.60
C VAL A 499 -26.29 4.94 -2.63
N TYR A 500 -25.41 5.85 -2.20
CA TYR A 500 -24.69 6.74 -3.12
C TYR A 500 -23.80 5.94 -4.08
N SER A 501 -22.97 5.05 -3.53
CA SER A 501 -22.08 4.20 -4.32
C SER A 501 -22.86 3.31 -5.30
N PHE A 502 -24.02 2.78 -4.90
CA PHE A 502 -24.92 2.05 -5.79
C PHE A 502 -25.54 2.96 -6.87
N GLY A 503 -25.85 4.22 -6.56
CA GLY A 503 -26.27 5.22 -7.55
C GLY A 503 -25.25 5.41 -8.66
N VAL A 504 -23.95 5.39 -8.34
CA VAL A 504 -22.87 5.42 -9.35
C VAL A 504 -22.89 4.15 -10.22
N VAL A 505 -23.12 2.98 -9.64
CA VAL A 505 -23.27 1.72 -10.40
C VAL A 505 -24.47 1.80 -11.37
N LEU A 506 -25.59 2.42 -10.97
CA LEU A 506 -26.72 2.66 -11.87
C LEU A 506 -26.32 3.57 -13.04
N LEU A 507 -25.50 4.60 -12.80
CA LEU A 507 -24.98 5.44 -13.88
C LEU A 507 -24.06 4.66 -14.83
N GLU A 508 -23.21 3.78 -14.32
CA GLU A 508 -22.38 2.93 -15.18
C GLU A 508 -23.24 2.00 -16.05
N LEU A 509 -24.33 1.44 -15.50
CA LEU A 509 -25.29 0.64 -16.26
C LEU A 509 -26.03 1.46 -17.32
N LEU A 510 -26.41 2.70 -17.03
CA LEU A 510 -27.11 3.58 -17.96
C LEU A 510 -26.21 4.08 -19.10
N THR A 511 -24.94 4.37 -18.81
CA THR A 511 -24.07 5.15 -19.70
C THR A 511 -22.91 4.37 -20.30
N ARG A 512 -22.55 3.21 -19.71
CA ARG A 512 -21.29 2.48 -19.96
C ARG A 512 -20.02 3.33 -19.80
N LYS A 513 -20.10 4.46 -19.12
CA LYS A 513 -18.93 5.26 -18.75
C LYS A 513 -18.39 4.78 -17.41
N LYS A 514 -17.08 4.84 -17.24
CA LYS A 514 -16.43 4.53 -15.95
C LYS A 514 -16.78 5.60 -14.92
N ALA A 515 -16.86 5.21 -13.64
CA ALA A 515 -17.11 6.15 -12.54
C ALA A 515 -16.15 7.36 -12.50
N ILE A 516 -14.89 7.17 -12.91
CA ILE A 516 -13.90 8.23 -13.15
C ILE A 516 -13.43 8.15 -14.61
N SER A 517 -13.46 9.27 -15.33
CA SER A 517 -12.98 9.38 -16.72
C SER A 517 -11.45 9.34 -16.81
N LYS A 518 -10.90 9.30 -18.04
CA LYS A 518 -9.44 9.39 -18.24
C LYS A 518 -8.90 10.76 -17.80
N GLU A 519 -9.74 11.78 -17.92
CA GLU A 519 -9.52 13.17 -17.53
C GLU A 519 -9.77 13.40 -16.02
N LYS A 520 -9.96 12.32 -15.24
CA LYS A 520 -10.23 12.32 -13.79
C LYS A 520 -11.54 13.04 -13.39
N GLU A 521 -12.51 13.12 -14.29
CA GLU A 521 -13.83 13.65 -13.98
C GLU A 521 -14.75 12.58 -13.39
N SER A 522 -15.56 12.97 -12.40
CA SER A 522 -16.55 12.10 -11.78
C SER A 522 -17.80 11.96 -12.65
N LEU A 523 -18.19 10.71 -12.95
CA LEU A 523 -19.41 10.41 -13.69
C LEU A 523 -20.66 10.97 -12.97
N ALA A 524 -20.68 10.94 -11.64
CA ALA A 524 -21.78 11.49 -10.86
C ALA A 524 -21.92 13.00 -11.08
N SER A 525 -20.80 13.74 -11.11
CA SER A 525 -20.79 15.19 -11.36
C SER A 525 -21.25 15.51 -12.79
N VAL A 526 -20.72 14.80 -13.78
CA VAL A 526 -21.11 14.96 -15.20
C VAL A 526 -22.60 14.69 -15.40
N PHE A 527 -23.12 13.64 -14.76
CA PHE A 527 -24.54 13.30 -14.81
C PHE A 527 -25.42 14.39 -14.19
N GLN A 528 -25.09 14.85 -12.98
CA GLN A 528 -25.86 15.91 -12.32
C GLN A 528 -25.90 17.20 -13.15
N GLU A 529 -24.80 17.55 -13.82
CA GLU A 529 -24.75 18.71 -14.72
C GLU A 529 -25.61 18.50 -15.98
N ALA A 530 -25.54 17.32 -16.61
CA ALA A 530 -26.34 17.00 -17.78
C ALA A 530 -27.84 17.01 -17.47
N VAL A 531 -28.26 16.47 -16.32
CA VAL A 531 -29.66 16.51 -15.87
C VAL A 531 -30.12 17.95 -15.67
N LYS A 532 -29.32 18.81 -15.02
CA LYS A 532 -29.65 20.24 -14.86
C LYS A 532 -29.80 20.98 -16.19
N LYS A 533 -29.03 20.58 -17.21
CA LYS A 533 -29.06 21.17 -18.56
C LYS A 533 -30.09 20.52 -19.49
N GLY A 534 -30.86 19.53 -19.04
CA GLY A 534 -31.82 18.80 -19.88
C GLY A 534 -31.15 17.91 -20.95
N LYS A 535 -29.89 17.52 -20.73
CA LYS A 535 -29.03 16.77 -21.67
C LYS A 535 -28.81 15.31 -21.27
N LEU A 536 -29.72 14.74 -20.48
CA LEU A 536 -29.62 13.35 -19.98
C LEU A 536 -29.37 12.35 -21.12
N TYR A 537 -30.10 12.48 -22.23
CA TYR A 537 -30.03 11.57 -23.38
C TYR A 537 -28.66 11.56 -24.09
N GLU A 538 -27.84 12.61 -23.93
CA GLU A 538 -26.48 12.64 -24.47
C GLU A 538 -25.51 11.72 -23.69
N LEU A 539 -25.90 11.28 -22.49
CA LEU A 539 -25.11 10.39 -21.64
C LEU A 539 -25.53 8.93 -21.73
N VAL A 540 -26.79 8.65 -22.07
CA VAL A 540 -27.34 7.30 -22.13
C VAL A 540 -26.67 6.50 -23.25
N ASP A 541 -26.40 5.24 -22.98
CA ASP A 541 -25.85 4.32 -23.96
C ASP A 541 -26.84 4.07 -25.11
N SER A 542 -26.37 4.25 -26.35
CA SER A 542 -27.16 4.02 -27.56
C SER A 542 -27.74 2.61 -27.65
N GLU A 543 -27.10 1.59 -27.06
CA GLU A 543 -27.58 0.19 -27.09
C GLU A 543 -28.88 -0.06 -26.31
N ILE A 544 -29.34 0.90 -25.50
CA ILE A 544 -30.59 0.78 -24.73
C ILE A 544 -31.63 1.83 -25.14
N MET A 545 -31.40 2.53 -26.25
CA MET A 545 -32.27 3.61 -26.77
C MET A 545 -33.17 3.14 -27.94
N ASP A 546 -33.32 1.84 -28.15
CA ASP A 546 -33.88 1.26 -29.38
C ASP A 546 -35.40 1.48 -29.58
N ASP A 547 -36.17 1.79 -28.52
CA ASP A 547 -37.62 2.05 -28.63
C ASP A 547 -38.15 3.03 -27.56
N GLN A 548 -39.33 3.61 -27.81
CA GLN A 548 -39.95 4.63 -26.95
C GLN A 548 -40.30 4.10 -25.54
N GLU A 549 -40.65 2.81 -25.42
CA GLU A 549 -40.98 2.20 -24.13
C GLU A 549 -39.73 1.93 -23.28
N ASN A 550 -38.57 1.71 -23.89
CA ASN A 550 -37.27 1.67 -23.23
C ASN A 550 -36.88 3.05 -22.71
N MET A 551 -37.21 4.12 -23.45
CA MET A 551 -36.91 5.48 -23.03
C MET A 551 -37.61 5.87 -21.73
N ASP A 552 -38.87 5.47 -21.53
CA ASP A 552 -39.60 5.75 -20.28
C ASP A 552 -38.97 5.02 -19.08
N VAL A 553 -38.51 3.78 -19.28
CA VAL A 553 -37.82 3.00 -18.24
C VAL A 553 -36.44 3.58 -17.94
N VAL A 554 -35.70 3.98 -18.98
CA VAL A 554 -34.38 4.65 -18.86
C VAL A 554 -34.52 5.97 -18.11
N HIS A 555 -35.55 6.76 -18.39
CA HIS A 555 -35.81 8.01 -17.69
C HIS A 555 -36.08 7.78 -16.20
N GLN A 556 -36.96 6.83 -15.86
CA GLN A 556 -37.24 6.47 -14.47
C GLN A 556 -36.00 5.93 -13.74
N LEU A 557 -35.17 5.13 -14.42
CA LEU A 557 -33.92 4.62 -13.87
C LEU A 557 -32.90 5.75 -13.60
N ALA A 558 -32.81 6.73 -14.51
CA ALA A 558 -31.96 7.91 -14.34
C ALA A 558 -32.44 8.81 -13.19
N GLU A 559 -33.76 8.99 -13.02
CA GLU A 559 -34.34 9.71 -11.90
C GLU A 559 -34.01 9.03 -10.56
N LEU A 560 -34.15 7.71 -10.50
CA LEU A 560 -33.76 6.92 -9.34
C LEU A 560 -32.26 7.07 -9.02
N ALA A 561 -31.39 6.98 -10.02
CA ALA A 561 -29.95 7.21 -9.85
C ALA A 561 -29.67 8.64 -9.32
N GLY A 562 -30.36 9.66 -9.85
CA GLY A 562 -30.27 11.04 -9.38
C GLY A 562 -30.63 11.19 -7.91
N ARG A 563 -31.72 10.54 -7.45
CA ARG A 563 -32.12 10.52 -6.03
C ARG A 563 -31.09 9.82 -5.13
N CYS A 564 -30.43 8.77 -5.62
CA CYS A 564 -29.37 8.08 -4.88
C CYS A 564 -28.11 8.96 -4.71
N LEU A 565 -27.86 9.88 -5.64
CA LEU A 565 -26.65 10.71 -5.70
C LEU A 565 -26.78 12.09 -5.03
N ILE A 566 -27.86 12.34 -4.29
CA ILE A 566 -28.06 13.60 -3.55
C ILE A 566 -26.96 13.76 -2.50
N MET A 567 -26.43 14.98 -2.34
CA MET A 567 -25.36 15.27 -1.36
C MET A 567 -25.77 14.91 0.07
N ALA A 568 -26.93 15.40 0.55
CA ALA A 568 -27.46 15.09 1.87
C ALA A 568 -28.09 13.69 1.90
N GLY A 569 -27.49 12.76 2.66
CA GLY A 569 -27.87 11.35 2.71
C GLY A 569 -29.27 11.10 3.25
N GLU A 570 -29.78 11.98 4.13
CA GLU A 570 -31.14 11.90 4.66
C GLU A 570 -32.23 11.94 3.56
N HIS A 571 -31.94 12.61 2.43
CA HIS A 571 -32.85 12.75 1.30
C HIS A 571 -32.74 11.59 0.29
N ARG A 572 -31.71 10.74 0.42
CA ARG A 572 -31.55 9.57 -0.44
C ARG A 572 -32.59 8.51 -0.05
N PRO A 573 -33.10 7.70 -0.98
CA PRO A 573 -33.94 6.56 -0.64
C PRO A 573 -33.16 5.51 0.19
N THR A 574 -33.86 4.60 0.83
CA THR A 574 -33.26 3.39 1.42
C THR A 574 -33.01 2.34 0.33
N MET A 575 -32.05 1.43 0.52
CA MET A 575 -31.85 0.34 -0.43
C MET A 575 -33.09 -0.54 -0.63
N LYS A 576 -33.97 -0.63 0.38
CA LYS A 576 -35.27 -1.32 0.27
C LYS A 576 -36.21 -0.64 -0.74
N GLU A 577 -36.26 0.69 -0.73
CA GLU A 577 -37.06 1.48 -1.70
C GLU A 577 -36.45 1.39 -3.09
N VAL A 578 -35.12 1.54 -3.22
CA VAL A 578 -34.40 1.36 -4.48
C VAL A 578 -34.68 -0.03 -5.09
N ALA A 579 -34.56 -1.09 -4.29
CA ALA A 579 -34.82 -2.45 -4.74
C ALA A 579 -36.29 -2.67 -5.16
N LYS A 580 -37.25 -2.04 -4.46
CA LYS A 580 -38.67 -2.12 -4.80
C LYS A 580 -38.95 -1.43 -6.14
N GLU A 581 -38.39 -0.25 -6.35
CA GLU A 581 -38.61 0.54 -7.56
C GLU A 581 -37.96 -0.11 -8.78
N LEU A 582 -36.73 -0.63 -8.64
CA LEU A 582 -36.07 -1.41 -9.69
C LEU A 582 -36.85 -2.69 -10.06
N ARG A 583 -37.45 -3.39 -9.09
CA ARG A 583 -38.32 -4.55 -9.37
C ARG A 583 -39.55 -4.17 -10.20
N LEU A 584 -40.12 -2.98 -9.97
CA LEU A 584 -41.26 -2.51 -10.77
C LEU A 584 -40.84 -2.25 -12.22
N LEU A 585 -39.69 -1.60 -12.42
CA LEU A 585 -39.12 -1.35 -13.76
C LEU A 585 -38.78 -2.65 -14.48
N ASP A 586 -38.15 -3.61 -13.80
CA ASP A 586 -37.84 -4.94 -14.36
C ASP A 586 -39.12 -5.69 -14.75
N GLY A 587 -40.16 -5.63 -13.91
CA GLY A 587 -41.46 -6.24 -14.19
C GLY A 587 -42.15 -5.70 -15.45
N VAL A 588 -42.01 -4.41 -15.75
CA VAL A 588 -42.53 -3.80 -16.99
C VAL A 588 -41.85 -4.39 -18.23
N ILE A 589 -40.53 -4.63 -18.17
CA ILE A 589 -39.79 -5.21 -19.29
C ILE A 589 -40.09 -6.71 -19.48
N GLN A 590 -40.21 -7.47 -18.39
CA GLN A 590 -40.46 -8.92 -18.45
C GLN A 590 -41.84 -9.31 -18.98
N GLN A 591 -42.84 -8.41 -18.90
CA GLN A 591 -44.21 -8.67 -19.41
C GLN A 591 -44.34 -8.53 -20.93
N ARG A 592 -43.25 -8.23 -21.66
CA ARG A 592 -43.29 -7.97 -23.11
C ARG A 592 -43.26 -9.27 -23.94
N PRO A 593 -44.09 -9.40 -25.00
CA PRO A 593 -44.06 -10.55 -25.89
C PRO A 593 -42.71 -10.62 -26.62
N GLY A 594 -41.94 -11.68 -26.39
CA GLY A 594 -40.60 -11.87 -26.97
C GLY A 594 -39.43 -11.79 -25.97
N ALA A 595 -39.67 -11.38 -24.72
CA ALA A 595 -38.64 -11.33 -23.67
C ALA A 595 -38.15 -12.72 -23.22
N LEU A 596 -38.93 -13.77 -23.49
CA LEU A 596 -38.61 -15.17 -23.18
C LEU A 596 -38.02 -15.90 -24.39
N SER A 597 -36.75 -15.66 -24.71
CA SER A 597 -35.95 -16.63 -25.47
C SER A 597 -34.54 -16.91 -24.90
N HIS A 598 -34.17 -16.28 -23.78
CA HIS A 598 -32.83 -16.41 -23.20
C HIS A 598 -32.78 -16.85 -21.72
N SER A 599 -33.90 -17.16 -21.08
CA SER A 599 -33.91 -17.47 -19.63
C SER A 599 -33.49 -18.89 -19.22
N ASP A 600 -33.45 -19.86 -20.15
CA ASP A 600 -33.32 -21.29 -19.77
C ASP A 600 -32.02 -21.97 -20.26
N ARG A 601 -31.02 -21.21 -20.73
CA ARG A 601 -29.69 -21.77 -21.06
C ARG A 601 -28.59 -21.05 -20.27
N PRO A 602 -27.66 -21.77 -19.61
CA PRO A 602 -26.53 -21.13 -18.95
C PRO A 602 -25.69 -20.38 -20.00
N ILE A 603 -25.61 -19.05 -19.87
CA ILE A 603 -24.78 -18.20 -20.71
C ILE A 603 -23.40 -18.14 -20.04
N ILE A 604 -22.51 -19.05 -20.46
CA ILE A 604 -21.10 -18.95 -20.10
C ILE A 604 -20.48 -17.94 -21.06
N VAL A 605 -20.02 -16.80 -20.53
CA VAL A 605 -19.29 -15.80 -21.33
C VAL A 605 -17.94 -16.42 -21.73
N PRO A 606 -17.65 -16.67 -23.02
CA PRO A 606 -16.40 -17.29 -23.41
C PRO A 606 -15.22 -16.37 -23.08
N GLY A 607 -14.30 -16.87 -22.27
CA GLY A 607 -13.06 -16.17 -21.93
C GLY A 607 -12.12 -16.11 -23.13
N ARG A 608 -11.84 -14.90 -23.64
CA ARG A 608 -10.67 -14.69 -24.50
C ARG A 608 -9.41 -14.91 -23.65
N SER A 609 -8.59 -15.88 -24.01
CA SER A 609 -7.24 -16.03 -23.49
C SER A 609 -6.43 -14.82 -23.99
N ILE A 610 -6.15 -13.88 -23.09
CA ILE A 610 -5.26 -12.75 -23.38
C ILE A 610 -4.03 -12.92 -22.49
N THR A 611 -3.04 -13.59 -23.04
CA THR A 611 -1.65 -13.53 -22.59
C THR A 611 -1.15 -12.09 -22.79
N ASN A 612 -1.38 -11.23 -21.79
CA ASN A 612 -0.65 -9.98 -21.47
C ASN A 612 -1.47 -9.16 -20.47
N THR A 613 -1.57 -9.64 -19.23
CA THR A 613 -2.22 -8.92 -18.12
C THR A 613 -1.19 -8.15 -17.30
N ALA A 614 -0.66 -7.06 -17.88
CA ALA A 614 0.04 -6.03 -17.12
C ALA A 614 -0.60 -4.63 -17.26
N GLU A 615 -1.55 -4.42 -18.19
CA GLU A 615 -2.05 -3.07 -18.51
C GLU A 615 -3.55 -2.79 -18.25
N TYR A 616 -4.33 -3.76 -17.74
CA TYR A 616 -5.80 -3.61 -17.71
C TYR A 616 -6.49 -3.70 -16.34
N TYR A 617 -5.70 -3.77 -15.26
CA TYR A 617 -6.20 -3.57 -13.90
C TYR A 617 -5.58 -2.29 -13.31
N SER A 618 -5.94 -1.13 -13.85
CA SER A 618 -5.85 0.10 -13.07
C SER A 618 -6.91 0.02 -11.97
N GLY A 619 -6.52 -0.59 -10.85
CA GLY A 619 -7.22 -0.41 -9.59
C GLY A 619 -7.32 1.09 -9.35
N GLY A 620 -8.54 1.61 -9.18
CA GLY A 620 -8.71 2.95 -8.67
C GLY A 620 -7.90 3.07 -7.37
N GLU A 621 -7.12 4.14 -7.26
CA GLU A 621 -6.40 4.47 -6.03
C GLU A 621 -7.41 4.47 -4.88
N THR A 622 -7.27 3.53 -3.97
CA THR A 622 -7.98 3.55 -2.68
C THR A 622 -7.32 4.64 -1.84
N THR A 623 -8.11 5.51 -1.23
CA THR A 623 -7.58 6.57 -0.36
C THR A 623 -6.95 5.95 0.88
N ASP A 624 -5.62 5.98 0.97
CA ASP A 624 -4.88 5.68 2.20
C ASP A 624 -4.74 6.96 3.03
N TYR A 625 -5.29 6.95 4.24
CA TYR A 625 -5.14 8.03 5.23
C TYR A 625 -4.08 7.65 6.25
N TYR A 626 -3.09 8.52 6.45
CA TYR A 626 -2.02 8.34 7.42
C TYR A 626 -2.33 9.13 8.69
N SER A 627 -2.59 8.43 9.79
CA SER A 627 -2.69 9.02 11.14
C SER A 627 -1.30 9.43 11.65
N LEU A 628 -1.16 10.69 12.08
CA LEU A 628 0.07 11.24 12.69
C LEU A 628 0.39 10.65 14.08
N ARG A 629 -0.47 9.79 14.66
CA ARG A 629 -0.39 9.49 16.11
C ARG A 629 0.79 8.58 16.52
N LYS A 630 1.24 7.62 15.69
CA LYS A 630 2.43 6.80 16.02
C LYS A 630 3.79 7.33 15.57
N LYS A 631 3.87 8.43 14.79
CA LYS A 631 5.17 9.11 14.55
C LYS A 631 5.30 10.46 15.26
N ALA A 632 4.21 11.15 15.59
CA ALA A 632 4.30 12.40 16.35
C ALA A 632 4.74 12.18 17.81
N VAL A 633 4.41 11.03 18.43
CA VAL A 633 4.86 10.74 19.80
C VAL A 633 6.36 10.41 19.86
N MET A 634 6.95 9.81 18.81
CA MET A 634 8.42 9.68 18.73
C MET A 634 9.14 10.98 18.32
N SER A 635 8.43 11.96 17.74
CA SER A 635 9.04 13.24 17.32
C SER A 635 8.99 14.33 18.39
N ILE A 636 8.20 14.16 19.46
CA ILE A 636 8.18 15.10 20.60
C ILE A 636 9.23 14.72 21.65
N GLU A 637 9.60 13.43 21.79
CA GLU A 637 10.69 13.02 22.71
C GLU A 637 12.10 13.28 22.15
N VAL A 638 12.25 13.54 20.85
CA VAL A 638 13.55 13.93 20.24
C VAL A 638 13.72 15.46 20.16
N ALA A 639 12.72 16.22 20.61
CA ALA A 639 12.75 17.68 20.71
C ALA A 639 12.72 18.18 22.17
N ARG A 640 13.36 17.44 23.08
CA ARG A 640 13.81 17.93 24.39
C ARG A 640 15.31 17.77 24.53
#